data_AF-A0A9P3ZLI7-F1
#
_entry.id   AF-A0A9P3ZLI7-F1
#
_cell.length_a   1.000
_cell.length_b   1.000
_cell.length_c   1.000
_cell.angle_alpha   90.00
_cell.angle_beta   90.00
_cell.angle_gamma   90.00
#
_symmetry.space_group_name_H-M   'P 1'
#
loop_
_entity.id
_entity.type
_entity.pdbx_description
1 polymer ?
#
loop_
_entity_poly.entity_id
_entity_poly.type
_entity_poly.pdbx_seq_one_letter_code
_entity_poly.pdbx_strand_id
1 'polypeptide(L)'
;MKRHILYLAMLALGTAATGCSDDDTAKEGRTEPTTVESISIRTQMAEVSRAQTGDDDPTMGPASTRAGHTMTVTLGSGSERMQATYEYDGGKWIPAGEAVVFPDNKRQPVGIILRKEGTAIQDGTAQGLIDADQLGWDNPAQVPLREMANVPMRHLKTMVEFELGTIAATALTVDGLKACHVGNGNKWQAIIEPSTPGFRVSVTVNNTVSTTEVSAAASPTDGVFLADYRYTVPLVLNGSELTLGTIGVGSWDEGAGGTAQGMTPTHYRIEGLENRTIEVYLAGSDSPTQITLDAKGEAMQQAGVPVGIVARIACDGTQYEIGREESSQISLRIVDGKVAFREADDKGFIPVNTIAELKMIDLDDASRGRKYLQQGNIDLLDAEWTPISKLEGIYDGGNFTVARLRVSLGNGNAGLFAANGGTIRNVVIASASALRGQWHAGMVCGENTGTIERCTNRASVTDGGSNTLGGICGYNNNGTISECLNTGTLTIDATVPSDGTGGIVGYCGKGTITGCGNTGGIGGKPSKTGGIAGQADDCQIADCYNTGDLVLPWGAGDNNGGIAGLTYNATLITRCYNTGTVTVEGSQAGGICGQLNAGATISSCYNAGKVGAKWNSGGIAGQSTDAEIIACHNDGLIESQTSGWAGAGGICGFHKGTITACYHIGQVTGDSAIGAIVGEHNSGNISYCYWNGDLEGIPAGGGGSQTGNAKFGAAWPQPSTHEAWRTTADTPAAYWRTLGSAGGGYPKLAWEK
;
A
#
# COMPACT_ATOMS: atom_id res chain seq x y z
N MET A 1 12.02 -15.38 -43.43
CA MET A 1 13.01 -15.21 -44.53
C MET A 1 13.73 -13.87 -44.30
N LYS A 2 15.01 -13.70 -44.68
CA LYS A 2 15.86 -12.55 -44.26
C LYS A 2 15.55 -11.24 -45.00
N ARG A 3 16.06 -10.11 -44.45
CA ARG A 3 16.36 -8.77 -45.07
C ARG A 3 15.16 -7.82 -45.28
N HIS A 4 15.28 -6.48 -45.24
CA HIS A 4 16.24 -5.51 -44.65
C HIS A 4 15.79 -4.06 -45.03
N ILE A 5 16.21 -3.03 -44.24
CA ILE A 5 16.73 -1.69 -44.70
C ILE A 5 15.78 -0.51 -45.07
N LEU A 6 16.03 0.65 -44.40
CA LEU A 6 15.94 2.09 -44.80
C LEU A 6 14.55 2.73 -45.14
N TYR A 7 14.25 4.03 -44.96
CA TYR A 7 14.78 5.18 -44.14
C TYR A 7 14.02 6.50 -44.53
N LEU A 8 14.10 7.57 -43.70
CA LEU A 8 13.76 9.01 -43.96
C LEU A 8 12.30 9.38 -44.39
N ALA A 9 11.76 10.60 -44.19
CA ALA A 9 11.96 11.65 -43.16
C ALA A 9 11.04 12.89 -43.37
N MET A 10 10.93 13.71 -42.31
CA MET A 10 10.95 15.20 -42.29
C MET A 10 9.70 16.09 -42.50
N LEU A 11 9.62 17.07 -41.58
CA LEU A 11 9.10 18.46 -41.65
C LEU A 11 7.56 18.67 -41.62
N ALA A 12 7.01 19.59 -40.80
CA ALA A 12 7.49 20.95 -40.52
C ALA A 12 6.93 21.64 -39.24
N LEU A 13 7.80 22.46 -38.60
CA LEU A 13 7.58 23.79 -37.96
C LEU A 13 6.52 23.98 -36.83
N GLY A 14 6.76 24.80 -35.79
CA GLY A 14 7.86 25.77 -35.62
C GLY A 14 8.00 26.38 -34.20
N THR A 15 8.80 27.45 -34.11
CA THR A 15 9.55 27.92 -32.93
C THR A 15 9.10 29.24 -32.30
N ALA A 16 9.32 29.39 -30.98
CA ALA A 16 9.83 30.61 -30.32
C ALA A 16 10.56 30.16 -29.03
N ALA A 17 11.88 30.32 -28.84
CA ALA A 17 12.66 31.55 -28.65
C ALA A 17 12.22 32.33 -27.38
N THR A 18 13.08 32.73 -26.43
CA THR A 18 14.53 33.02 -26.43
C THR A 18 15.17 32.46 -25.14
N GLY A 19 16.29 31.71 -25.14
CA GLY A 19 17.67 32.16 -25.41
C GLY A 19 18.51 32.04 -24.12
N CYS A 20 19.85 31.90 -24.08
CA CYS A 20 20.90 31.85 -25.11
C CYS A 20 22.01 30.89 -24.62
N SER A 21 22.50 29.95 -25.46
CA SER A 21 23.78 29.99 -26.21
C SER A 21 25.01 29.44 -25.46
N ASP A 22 25.84 28.71 -26.20
CA ASP A 22 26.79 27.70 -25.71
C ASP A 22 28.24 28.18 -25.39
N ASP A 23 28.97 27.24 -24.79
CA ASP A 23 30.40 26.90 -24.97
C ASP A 23 31.58 27.56 -24.19
N ASP A 24 32.57 26.66 -24.00
CA ASP A 24 34.01 26.80 -23.76
C ASP A 24 34.66 27.18 -22.39
N THR A 25 35.26 26.14 -21.79
CA THR A 25 36.59 26.09 -21.13
C THR A 25 36.92 26.87 -19.84
N ALA A 26 37.06 26.06 -18.77
CA ALA A 26 38.22 25.98 -17.87
C ALA A 26 38.60 27.11 -16.87
N LYS A 27 38.72 26.64 -15.60
CA LYS A 27 39.57 27.08 -14.46
C LYS A 27 39.03 28.05 -13.39
N GLU A 28 39.37 27.63 -12.16
CA GLU A 28 39.54 28.36 -10.91
C GLU A 28 38.30 28.87 -10.14
N GLY A 29 37.89 28.03 -9.18
CA GLY A 29 37.90 28.45 -7.78
C GLY A 29 36.67 29.21 -7.26
N ARG A 30 35.64 28.46 -6.83
CA ARG A 30 34.74 28.92 -5.77
C ARG A 30 34.32 27.78 -4.85
N THR A 31 34.31 28.10 -3.56
CA THR A 31 33.88 27.27 -2.43
C THR A 31 32.39 27.45 -2.18
N GLU A 32 31.62 26.36 -2.19
CA GLU A 32 30.50 26.04 -1.27
C GLU A 32 29.67 24.85 -1.83
N PRO A 33 29.03 24.04 -0.99
CA PRO A 33 28.26 22.88 -1.43
C PRO A 33 26.85 23.29 -1.86
N THR A 34 26.53 23.18 -3.15
CA THR A 34 25.13 23.27 -3.62
C THR A 34 24.36 22.03 -3.20
N THR A 35 23.54 22.18 -2.17
CA THR A 35 22.48 21.24 -1.79
C THR A 35 21.47 21.10 -2.92
N VAL A 36 21.39 19.93 -3.55
CA VAL A 36 20.29 19.60 -4.48
C VAL A 36 19.10 19.14 -3.65
N GLU A 37 18.16 20.05 -3.45
CA GLU A 37 16.92 19.78 -2.72
C GLU A 37 15.98 18.87 -3.51
N SER A 38 15.43 17.84 -2.84
CA SER A 38 14.28 17.02 -3.27
C SER A 38 14.37 16.32 -4.65
N ILE A 39 14.68 15.03 -4.65
CA ILE A 39 14.33 14.15 -5.78
C ILE A 39 12.99 13.48 -5.47
N SER A 40 11.92 13.93 -6.15
CA SER A 40 10.63 13.26 -6.08
C SER A 40 10.73 11.83 -6.66
N ILE A 41 10.31 10.83 -5.89
CA ILE A 41 10.18 9.46 -6.38
C ILE A 41 8.88 9.34 -7.17
N ARG A 42 8.94 9.64 -8.47
CA ARG A 42 8.05 9.00 -9.45
C ARG A 42 8.71 7.71 -9.91
N THR A 43 8.28 6.58 -9.36
CA THR A 43 8.59 5.26 -9.92
C THR A 43 7.68 5.00 -11.12
N GLN A 44 8.16 5.37 -12.32
CA GLN A 44 7.78 4.60 -13.51
C GLN A 44 8.39 3.19 -13.41
N MET A 45 7.67 2.22 -13.95
CA MET A 45 7.98 0.79 -13.84
C MET A 45 9.27 0.45 -14.58
N ALA A 46 10.08 -0.46 -14.04
CA ALA A 46 11.10 -1.18 -14.79
C ALA A 46 10.51 -2.50 -15.30
N GLU A 47 10.85 -2.89 -16.53
CA GLU A 47 10.31 -4.05 -17.21
C GLU A 47 10.85 -5.37 -16.64
N VAL A 48 10.00 -6.40 -16.62
CA VAL A 48 10.46 -7.80 -16.53
C VAL A 48 10.45 -8.37 -17.94
N SER A 49 11.64 -8.49 -18.52
CA SER A 49 11.83 -9.11 -19.84
C SER A 49 11.52 -10.61 -19.77
N ARG A 50 10.39 -11.03 -20.37
CA ARG A 50 10.08 -12.45 -20.59
C ARG A 50 11.07 -13.05 -21.59
N ALA A 51 11.80 -14.08 -21.19
CA ALA A 51 12.46 -14.97 -22.14
C ALA A 51 11.42 -15.88 -22.80
N GLN A 52 11.09 -15.65 -24.07
CA GLN A 52 10.40 -16.65 -24.90
C GLN A 52 11.42 -17.45 -25.69
N THR A 53 11.61 -18.73 -25.33
CA THR A 53 11.62 -19.90 -26.25
C THR A 53 11.98 -21.18 -25.48
N GLY A 54 11.17 -22.24 -25.59
CA GLY A 54 11.59 -23.63 -25.36
C GLY A 54 11.10 -24.31 -24.07
N ASP A 55 10.00 -25.05 -24.20
CA ASP A 55 9.71 -26.39 -23.65
C ASP A 55 9.83 -26.74 -22.13
N ASP A 56 10.15 -25.80 -21.23
CA ASP A 56 10.03 -26.01 -19.77
C ASP A 56 9.12 -24.95 -19.10
N ASP A 57 7.86 -24.84 -19.55
CA ASP A 57 6.80 -24.06 -18.87
C ASP A 57 5.86 -24.97 -18.06
N PRO A 58 6.02 -24.99 -16.72
CA PRO A 58 4.95 -25.27 -15.81
C PRO A 58 4.54 -23.99 -15.06
N THR A 59 3.29 -23.59 -15.24
CA THR A 59 2.56 -22.66 -14.36
C THR A 59 2.91 -22.92 -12.90
N MET A 60 3.43 -21.90 -12.19
CA MET A 60 3.95 -22.05 -10.83
C MET A 60 2.86 -22.51 -9.87
N GLY A 61 2.88 -23.80 -9.54
CA GLY A 61 1.96 -24.40 -8.58
C GLY A 61 2.12 -23.82 -7.16
N PRO A 62 1.32 -24.34 -6.20
CA PRO A 62 1.43 -23.95 -4.80
C PRO A 62 2.85 -24.14 -4.28
N ALA A 63 3.17 -23.42 -3.20
CA ALA A 63 4.53 -23.25 -2.68
C ALA A 63 5.30 -24.56 -2.39
N SER A 64 4.61 -25.69 -2.23
CA SER A 64 5.18 -27.03 -2.13
C SER A 64 5.91 -27.52 -3.39
N THR A 65 5.63 -26.96 -4.57
CA THR A 65 6.25 -27.35 -5.86
C THR A 65 7.62 -26.72 -6.11
N ARG A 66 8.05 -25.78 -5.26
CA ARG A 66 9.22 -24.91 -5.48
C ARG A 66 10.52 -25.46 -4.89
N ALA A 67 10.49 -26.58 -4.19
CA ALA A 67 11.69 -27.27 -3.71
C ALA A 67 12.64 -27.61 -4.88
N GLY A 68 13.96 -27.48 -4.67
CA GLY A 68 14.97 -27.70 -5.73
C GLY A 68 14.96 -26.65 -6.85
N HIS A 69 14.38 -25.46 -6.61
CA HIS A 69 14.53 -24.31 -7.50
C HIS A 69 15.49 -23.28 -6.91
N THR A 70 16.16 -22.56 -7.80
CA THR A 70 16.97 -21.37 -7.49
C THR A 70 16.34 -20.13 -8.11
N MET A 71 16.45 -19.00 -7.41
CA MET A 71 16.09 -17.67 -7.90
C MET A 71 17.36 -16.83 -7.96
N THR A 72 17.76 -16.42 -9.16
CA THR A 72 18.82 -15.43 -9.36
C THR A 72 18.20 -14.05 -9.48
N VAL A 73 18.61 -13.11 -8.64
CA VAL A 73 18.25 -11.69 -8.76
C VAL A 73 19.49 -10.89 -9.16
N THR A 74 19.33 -9.93 -10.05
CA THR A 74 20.42 -9.14 -10.61
C THR A 74 20.05 -7.67 -10.62
N LEU A 75 20.96 -6.78 -10.21
CA LEU A 75 20.81 -5.34 -10.32
C LEU A 75 21.90 -4.74 -11.18
N GLY A 76 21.51 -3.75 -11.98
CA GLY A 76 22.45 -2.94 -12.76
C GLY A 76 22.92 -3.56 -14.07
N SER A 77 23.83 -2.85 -14.72
CA SER A 77 24.35 -3.20 -16.05
C SER A 77 25.85 -2.93 -16.16
N GLY A 78 26.52 -3.54 -17.14
CA GLY A 78 27.96 -3.40 -17.32
C GLY A 78 28.77 -3.92 -16.12
N SER A 79 29.80 -3.18 -15.74
CA SER A 79 30.74 -3.53 -14.66
C SER A 79 30.22 -3.32 -13.24
N GLU A 80 29.07 -2.66 -13.06
CA GLU A 80 28.42 -2.45 -11.74
C GLU A 80 27.36 -3.51 -11.43
N ARG A 81 27.24 -4.54 -12.27
CA ARG A 81 26.20 -5.57 -12.18
C ARG A 81 26.36 -6.44 -10.92
N MET A 82 25.45 -6.29 -9.95
CA MET A 82 25.36 -7.12 -8.75
C MET A 82 24.44 -8.32 -9.00
N GLN A 83 24.81 -9.52 -8.53
CA GLN A 83 24.03 -10.74 -8.72
C GLN A 83 23.94 -11.54 -7.41
N ALA A 84 22.73 -11.94 -7.03
CA ALA A 84 22.42 -12.79 -5.89
C ALA A 84 21.73 -14.07 -6.36
N THR A 85 21.98 -15.20 -5.72
CA THR A 85 21.21 -16.44 -5.95
C THR A 85 20.59 -16.89 -4.63
N TYR A 86 19.35 -17.36 -4.69
CA TYR A 86 18.57 -17.87 -3.57
C TYR A 86 18.10 -19.30 -3.88
N GLU A 87 18.01 -20.15 -2.87
CA GLU A 87 17.40 -21.47 -2.88
C GLU A 87 16.07 -21.44 -2.11
N TYR A 88 15.19 -22.40 -2.37
CA TYR A 88 13.91 -22.52 -1.67
C TYR A 88 13.96 -23.58 -0.57
N ASP A 89 13.83 -23.15 0.69
CA ASP A 89 13.87 -24.01 1.89
C ASP A 89 12.69 -23.69 2.82
N GLY A 90 12.02 -24.74 3.33
CA GLY A 90 10.97 -24.61 4.36
C GLY A 90 9.78 -23.69 4.06
N GLY A 91 9.56 -23.25 2.82
CA GLY A 91 8.53 -22.26 2.47
C GLY A 91 9.07 -20.86 2.13
N LYS A 92 10.38 -20.62 2.31
CA LYS A 92 11.04 -19.32 2.16
C LYS A 92 12.19 -19.41 1.13
N TRP A 93 12.50 -18.28 0.49
CA TRP A 93 13.72 -18.14 -0.32
C TRP A 93 14.86 -17.67 0.58
N ILE A 94 15.93 -18.46 0.66
CA ILE A 94 17.16 -18.22 1.43
C ILE A 94 18.35 -18.04 0.48
N PRO A 95 19.39 -17.24 0.79
CA PRO A 95 20.54 -17.10 -0.11
C PRO A 95 21.27 -18.45 -0.34
N ALA A 96 21.70 -18.70 -1.57
CA ALA A 96 22.46 -19.89 -1.98
C ALA A 96 23.99 -19.75 -1.74
N GLY A 97 24.42 -18.63 -1.15
CA GLY A 97 25.80 -18.25 -0.92
C GLY A 97 25.86 -17.03 0.00
N GLU A 98 26.92 -16.22 -0.11
CA GLU A 98 27.02 -14.95 0.62
C GLU A 98 25.77 -14.07 0.41
N ALA A 99 25.22 -13.50 1.49
CA ALA A 99 23.98 -12.75 1.41
C ALA A 99 24.23 -11.39 0.74
N VAL A 100 24.00 -11.33 -0.57
CA VAL A 100 24.10 -10.09 -1.33
C VAL A 100 22.95 -9.18 -0.93
N VAL A 101 23.29 -8.09 -0.22
CA VAL A 101 22.37 -6.98 -0.02
C VAL A 101 22.55 -5.96 -1.12
N PHE A 102 21.41 -5.62 -1.70
CA PHE A 102 21.30 -4.68 -2.78
C PHE A 102 21.15 -3.27 -2.21
N PRO A 103 22.10 -2.35 -2.49
CA PRO A 103 22.02 -0.96 -2.05
C PRO A 103 20.87 -0.24 -2.78
N ASP A 104 20.76 1.08 -2.59
CA ASP A 104 19.80 1.85 -3.39
C ASP A 104 20.10 1.68 -4.88
N ASN A 105 19.14 1.11 -5.62
CA ASN A 105 19.36 0.83 -7.03
C ASN A 105 19.45 2.10 -7.86
N LYS A 106 19.14 3.29 -7.31
CA LYS A 106 19.17 4.59 -8.00
C LYS A 106 18.44 4.57 -9.36
N ARG A 107 17.38 3.75 -9.47
CA ARG A 107 16.59 3.46 -10.70
C ARG A 107 17.29 2.58 -11.75
N GLN A 108 18.34 1.84 -11.42
CA GLN A 108 18.93 0.82 -12.28
C GLN A 108 18.01 -0.42 -12.45
N PRO A 109 18.05 -1.12 -13.60
CA PRO A 109 17.16 -2.24 -13.90
C PRO A 109 17.37 -3.46 -13.00
N VAL A 110 16.30 -4.24 -12.80
CA VAL A 110 16.25 -5.45 -11.97
C VAL A 110 15.93 -6.66 -12.85
N GLY A 111 16.83 -7.63 -12.94
CA GLY A 111 16.60 -8.91 -13.62
C GLY A 111 16.35 -10.03 -12.61
N ILE A 112 15.29 -10.83 -12.81
CA ILE A 112 15.00 -12.01 -11.97
C ILE A 112 14.87 -13.24 -12.86
N ILE A 113 15.58 -14.32 -12.50
CA ILE A 113 15.62 -15.58 -13.23
C ILE A 113 15.34 -16.72 -12.25
N LEU A 114 14.25 -17.45 -12.45
CA LEU A 114 13.95 -18.67 -11.72
C LEU A 114 14.42 -19.89 -12.53
N ARG A 115 15.02 -20.89 -11.87
CA ARG A 115 15.57 -22.11 -12.50
C ARG A 115 15.34 -23.32 -11.61
N LYS A 116 15.23 -24.49 -12.23
CA LYS A 116 15.24 -25.78 -11.52
C LYS A 116 16.65 -26.35 -11.50
N GLU A 117 17.06 -26.92 -10.37
CA GLU A 117 18.40 -27.48 -10.17
C GLU A 117 18.72 -28.56 -11.23
N GLY A 118 19.93 -28.51 -11.79
CA GLY A 118 20.38 -29.41 -12.87
C GLY A 118 20.13 -28.94 -14.30
N THR A 119 19.50 -27.78 -14.52
CA THR A 119 19.35 -27.17 -15.86
C THR A 119 20.57 -26.32 -16.25
N ALA A 120 20.98 -26.36 -17.52
CA ALA A 120 22.21 -25.74 -17.99
C ALA A 120 22.12 -24.20 -18.11
N ILE A 121 23.20 -23.50 -17.74
CA ILE A 121 23.33 -22.05 -17.91
C ILE A 121 23.67 -21.76 -19.37
N GLN A 122 22.80 -21.07 -20.11
CA GLN A 122 23.24 -20.30 -21.28
C GLN A 122 23.97 -19.05 -20.77
N ASP A 123 25.28 -18.96 -21.03
CA ASP A 123 26.03 -17.75 -20.70
C ASP A 123 25.71 -16.62 -21.68
N GLY A 124 25.84 -15.38 -21.19
CA GLY A 124 25.41 -14.17 -21.89
C GLY A 124 26.37 -13.64 -22.96
N THR A 125 27.18 -14.48 -23.61
CA THR A 125 28.07 -14.06 -24.71
C THR A 125 27.49 -14.27 -26.11
N ALA A 126 26.34 -14.94 -26.25
CA ALA A 126 25.61 -15.06 -27.51
C ALA A 126 24.56 -13.94 -27.69
N GLN A 127 24.49 -13.39 -28.90
CA GLN A 127 23.59 -12.30 -29.34
C GLN A 127 22.14 -12.44 -28.83
N GLY A 128 21.80 -11.69 -27.77
CA GLY A 128 20.46 -11.71 -27.16
C GLY A 128 20.07 -10.45 -26.36
N LEU A 129 20.94 -9.45 -26.28
CA LEU A 129 20.54 -8.09 -25.90
C LEU A 129 19.80 -7.48 -27.10
N ILE A 130 18.48 -7.36 -26.98
CA ILE A 130 17.66 -6.62 -27.94
C ILE A 130 17.83 -5.13 -27.62
N ASP A 131 18.37 -4.37 -28.57
CA ASP A 131 18.34 -2.90 -28.51
C ASP A 131 16.89 -2.41 -28.37
N ALA A 132 16.66 -1.48 -27.43
CA ALA A 132 15.33 -0.97 -27.09
C ALA A 132 14.59 -0.33 -28.28
N ASP A 133 15.31 0.04 -29.35
CA ASP A 133 14.78 0.71 -30.53
C ASP A 133 14.17 -0.22 -31.60
N GLN A 134 14.19 -1.56 -31.41
CA GLN A 134 13.66 -2.51 -32.41
C GLN A 134 12.25 -3.07 -32.12
N LEU A 135 11.58 -2.66 -31.03
CA LEU A 135 10.25 -3.17 -30.68
C LEU A 135 9.07 -2.37 -31.25
N GLY A 136 9.27 -1.14 -31.74
CA GLY A 136 8.28 -0.42 -32.54
C GLY A 136 6.93 -0.16 -31.84
N TRP A 137 6.94 0.07 -30.53
CA TRP A 137 5.75 0.37 -29.73
C TRP A 137 5.84 1.78 -29.15
N ASP A 138 5.05 2.69 -29.72
CA ASP A 138 4.80 3.99 -29.10
C ASP A 138 3.90 3.81 -27.85
N ASN A 139 4.38 4.32 -26.71
CA ASN A 139 3.68 4.54 -25.43
C ASN A 139 3.61 3.36 -24.41
N PRO A 140 4.36 3.41 -23.29
CA PRO A 140 4.44 2.32 -22.30
C PRO A 140 3.45 2.48 -21.11
N ALA A 141 2.50 1.55 -20.95
CA ALA A 141 1.76 1.37 -19.68
C ALA A 141 1.10 -0.02 -19.52
N GLN A 142 1.33 -0.64 -18.35
CA GLN A 142 0.66 -1.81 -17.75
C GLN A 142 0.84 -3.23 -18.32
N VAL A 143 1.23 -4.16 -17.44
CA VAL A 143 0.42 -5.31 -16.90
C VAL A 143 1.22 -5.96 -15.74
N PRO A 144 0.61 -6.61 -14.71
CA PRO A 144 1.25 -6.77 -13.39
C PRO A 144 1.82 -8.16 -13.05
N LEU A 145 2.88 -8.20 -12.23
CA LEU A 145 3.43 -9.42 -11.61
C LEU A 145 2.62 -9.87 -10.38
N ARG A 146 1.58 -10.69 -10.58
CA ARG A 146 0.76 -11.24 -9.47
C ARG A 146 1.34 -12.46 -8.74
N GLU A 147 2.53 -12.97 -9.10
CA GLU A 147 3.14 -14.15 -8.46
C GLU A 147 4.51 -13.92 -7.79
N MET A 148 4.92 -12.67 -7.60
CA MET A 148 6.17 -12.31 -6.88
C MET A 148 5.94 -11.77 -5.46
N ALA A 149 4.80 -12.06 -4.86
CA ALA A 149 4.35 -11.56 -3.54
C ALA A 149 5.17 -12.03 -2.31
N ASN A 150 6.41 -12.48 -2.48
CA ASN A 150 7.30 -12.88 -1.38
C ASN A 150 8.78 -12.50 -1.57
N VAL A 151 9.08 -11.51 -2.43
CA VAL A 151 10.43 -10.93 -2.55
C VAL A 151 10.44 -9.40 -2.36
N PRO A 152 10.07 -8.88 -1.17
CA PRO A 152 10.41 -7.51 -0.79
C PRO A 152 11.93 -7.45 -0.52
N MET A 153 12.70 -6.96 -1.49
CA MET A 153 14.17 -6.77 -1.33
C MET A 153 14.57 -5.44 -0.70
N ARG A 154 13.64 -4.73 -0.05
CA ARG A 154 13.94 -3.51 0.71
C ARG A 154 12.87 -3.27 1.79
N HIS A 155 13.32 -2.88 2.99
CA HIS A 155 12.52 -2.39 4.14
C HIS A 155 11.71 -3.39 5.00
N LEU A 156 11.98 -4.72 4.96
CA LEU A 156 11.17 -5.69 5.74
C LEU A 156 11.94 -6.87 6.36
N LYS A 157 13.28 -6.87 6.39
CA LYS A 157 14.04 -8.03 6.92
C LYS A 157 15.26 -7.61 7.73
N THR A 158 15.57 -8.39 8.77
CA THR A 158 16.73 -8.20 9.65
C THR A 158 17.79 -9.24 9.34
N MET A 159 19.07 -8.83 9.19
CA MET A 159 20.17 -9.77 9.00
C MET A 159 20.94 -10.00 10.30
N VAL A 160 21.21 -11.27 10.59
CA VAL A 160 22.07 -11.70 11.68
C VAL A 160 23.28 -12.42 11.11
N GLU A 161 24.47 -11.95 11.47
CA GLU A 161 25.74 -12.62 11.25
C GLU A 161 26.16 -13.37 12.51
N PHE A 162 26.50 -14.65 12.35
CA PHE A 162 27.05 -15.50 13.39
C PHE A 162 28.54 -15.67 13.15
N GLU A 163 29.35 -15.37 14.15
CA GLU A 163 30.79 -15.56 14.09
C GLU A 163 31.18 -16.66 15.08
N LEU A 164 31.44 -17.86 14.55
CA LEU A 164 31.97 -18.98 15.32
C LEU A 164 33.47 -18.77 15.57
N GLY A 165 33.93 -19.22 16.74
CA GLY A 165 35.35 -19.21 17.10
C GLY A 165 36.23 -20.16 16.26
N THR A 166 37.26 -20.76 16.86
CA THR A 166 38.26 -21.57 16.15
C THR A 166 37.77 -22.92 15.61
N ILE A 167 36.53 -23.32 15.88
CA ILE A 167 35.96 -24.61 15.46
C ILE A 167 35.13 -24.45 14.19
N ALA A 168 35.50 -25.17 13.13
CA ALA A 168 34.76 -25.19 11.88
C ALA A 168 33.45 -25.98 12.02
N ALA A 169 32.32 -25.33 11.74
CA ALA A 169 31.01 -25.98 11.67
C ALA A 169 30.75 -26.54 10.26
N THR A 170 30.01 -27.64 10.21
CA THR A 170 29.56 -28.28 8.96
C THR A 170 28.18 -27.80 8.50
N ALA A 171 27.37 -27.27 9.43
CA ALA A 171 26.11 -26.59 9.13
C ALA A 171 25.71 -25.68 10.30
N LEU A 172 24.94 -24.63 10.00
CA LEU A 172 24.25 -23.78 10.98
C LEU A 172 22.80 -23.57 10.53
N THR A 173 21.86 -23.61 11.47
CA THR A 173 20.43 -23.33 11.22
C THR A 173 19.86 -22.35 12.24
N VAL A 174 18.95 -21.49 11.79
CA VAL A 174 18.18 -20.56 12.63
C VAL A 174 16.70 -20.92 12.54
N ASP A 175 16.08 -21.24 13.67
CA ASP A 175 14.70 -21.77 13.79
C ASP A 175 14.40 -22.93 12.83
N GLY A 176 15.41 -23.75 12.55
CA GLY A 176 15.35 -24.91 11.65
C GLY A 176 15.59 -24.61 10.17
N LEU A 177 15.69 -23.34 9.77
CA LEU A 177 16.06 -22.92 8.40
C LEU A 177 17.59 -22.84 8.26
N LYS A 178 18.14 -23.19 7.09
CA LYS A 178 19.59 -23.09 6.86
C LYS A 178 20.10 -21.65 6.91
N ALA A 179 21.28 -21.47 7.51
CA ALA A 179 22.09 -20.26 7.39
C ALA A 179 23.18 -20.44 6.33
N CYS A 180 23.63 -19.33 5.75
CA CYS A 180 24.58 -19.30 4.63
C CYS A 180 26.00 -19.10 5.15
N HIS A 181 26.98 -19.91 4.72
CA HIS A 181 28.39 -19.70 5.06
C HIS A 181 28.99 -18.54 4.25
N VAL A 182 29.85 -17.72 4.87
CA VAL A 182 30.35 -16.48 4.27
C VAL A 182 31.88 -16.41 4.28
N GLY A 183 32.47 -16.26 3.08
CA GLY A 183 33.92 -16.18 2.89
C GLY A 183 34.68 -17.44 3.31
N ASN A 184 35.98 -17.26 3.59
CA ASN A 184 36.92 -18.33 3.97
C ASN A 184 37.10 -18.51 5.49
N GLY A 185 36.19 -17.96 6.30
CA GLY A 185 36.23 -18.04 7.77
C GLY A 185 34.94 -18.61 8.35
N ASN A 186 34.89 -18.83 9.67
CA ASN A 186 33.74 -19.48 10.34
C ASN A 186 32.52 -18.52 10.53
N LYS A 187 32.23 -17.68 9.53
CA LYS A 187 31.11 -16.73 9.54
C LYS A 187 29.91 -17.30 8.80
N TRP A 188 28.73 -17.08 9.36
CA TRP A 188 27.46 -17.50 8.78
C TRP A 188 26.46 -16.35 8.83
N GLN A 189 25.54 -16.26 7.87
CA GLN A 189 24.49 -15.24 7.85
C GLN A 189 23.12 -15.89 7.72
N ALA A 190 22.14 -15.34 8.44
CA ALA A 190 20.73 -15.70 8.30
C ALA A 190 19.87 -14.44 8.27
N ILE A 191 18.66 -14.58 7.73
CA ILE A 191 17.66 -13.53 7.70
C ILE A 191 16.52 -13.95 8.61
N ILE A 192 16.21 -13.12 9.60
CA ILE A 192 15.11 -13.32 10.55
C ILE A 192 13.95 -12.36 10.26
N GLU A 193 12.81 -12.62 10.89
CA GLU A 193 11.66 -11.72 10.83
C GLU A 193 11.90 -10.52 11.78
N PRO A 194 11.55 -9.30 11.39
CA PRO A 194 11.55 -8.17 12.32
C PRO A 194 10.61 -8.43 13.50
N SER A 195 10.97 -7.90 14.67
CA SER A 195 10.26 -8.07 15.94
C SER A 195 10.25 -9.51 16.50
N THR A 196 11.08 -10.42 15.98
CA THR A 196 11.34 -11.71 16.64
C THR A 196 11.89 -11.48 18.06
N PRO A 197 11.27 -12.02 19.13
CA PRO A 197 11.71 -11.84 20.53
C PRO A 197 12.91 -12.73 20.91
N GLY A 198 13.29 -13.63 20.02
CA GLY A 198 14.44 -14.51 20.11
C GLY A 198 14.31 -15.66 19.12
N PHE A 199 15.44 -16.27 18.74
CA PHE A 199 15.50 -17.35 17.76
C PHE A 199 16.49 -18.43 18.20
N ARG A 200 16.26 -19.68 17.78
CA ARG A 200 17.12 -20.82 18.12
C ARG A 200 18.20 -21.01 17.07
N VAL A 201 19.45 -21.04 17.51
CA VAL A 201 20.61 -21.31 16.67
C VAL A 201 21.10 -22.71 16.97
N SER A 202 21.18 -23.55 15.95
CA SER A 202 21.78 -24.88 16.03
C SER A 202 23.01 -24.96 15.14
N VAL A 203 24.12 -25.43 15.70
CA VAL A 203 25.41 -25.60 15.01
C VAL A 203 25.74 -27.08 14.97
N THR A 204 26.10 -27.58 13.79
CA THR A 204 26.47 -28.99 13.58
C THR A 204 27.97 -29.12 13.37
N VAL A 205 28.64 -29.91 14.21
CA VAL A 205 30.06 -30.26 14.11
C VAL A 205 30.19 -31.78 14.19
N ASN A 206 30.82 -32.41 13.19
CA ASN A 206 31.04 -33.86 13.14
C ASN A 206 29.76 -34.68 13.42
N ASN A 207 28.64 -34.34 12.77
CA ASN A 207 27.31 -34.92 12.95
C ASN A 207 26.69 -34.78 14.36
N THR A 208 27.31 -34.02 15.27
CA THR A 208 26.74 -33.65 16.57
C THR A 208 26.12 -32.26 16.45
N VAL A 209 24.87 -32.11 16.89
CA VAL A 209 24.15 -30.83 16.89
C VAL A 209 24.15 -30.25 18.30
N SER A 210 24.60 -29.01 18.42
CA SER A 210 24.51 -28.19 19.63
C SER A 210 23.60 -27.00 19.37
N THR A 211 22.65 -26.75 20.28
CA THR A 211 21.61 -25.71 20.11
C THR A 211 21.66 -24.74 21.27
N THR A 212 21.43 -23.45 20.98
CA THR A 212 21.28 -22.39 21.97
C THR A 212 20.17 -21.42 21.54
N GLU A 213 19.62 -20.64 22.46
CA GLU A 213 18.54 -19.69 22.18
C GLU A 213 19.07 -18.26 22.29
N VAL A 214 19.03 -17.51 21.18
CA VAL A 214 19.40 -16.11 21.14
C VAL A 214 18.19 -15.30 21.55
N SER A 215 18.10 -14.96 22.84
CA SER A 215 17.07 -14.06 23.34
C SER A 215 17.35 -12.62 22.88
N ALA A 216 16.32 -11.93 22.41
CA ALA A 216 16.44 -10.50 22.09
C ALA A 216 16.60 -9.62 23.35
N ALA A 217 16.46 -10.16 24.57
CA ALA A 217 16.86 -9.47 25.80
C ALA A 217 18.40 -9.27 25.92
N ALA A 218 19.19 -9.96 25.08
CA ALA A 218 20.62 -9.68 24.89
C ALA A 218 20.90 -8.71 23.73
N SER A 219 19.86 -8.22 23.04
CA SER A 219 19.97 -7.18 22.01
C SER A 219 20.07 -5.79 22.66
N PRO A 220 20.87 -4.86 22.12
CA PRO A 220 20.87 -3.45 22.53
C PRO A 220 19.56 -2.67 22.30
N THR A 221 18.55 -3.31 21.69
CA THR A 221 17.29 -2.70 21.22
C THR A 221 16.07 -3.16 22.03
N ASP A 222 16.17 -3.14 23.36
CA ASP A 222 15.08 -3.41 24.32
C ASP A 222 14.18 -4.63 24.00
N GLY A 223 14.80 -5.79 23.79
CA GLY A 223 14.06 -7.06 23.76
C GLY A 223 13.46 -7.48 22.41
N VAL A 224 13.77 -6.80 21.30
CA VAL A 224 13.37 -7.21 19.94
C VAL A 224 14.43 -6.92 18.89
N PHE A 225 14.54 -7.77 17.87
CA PHE A 225 15.37 -7.54 16.69
C PHE A 225 14.65 -6.63 15.67
N LEU A 226 15.25 -5.50 15.30
CA LEU A 226 14.61 -4.48 14.45
C LEU A 226 14.97 -4.65 12.96
N ALA A 227 14.09 -4.20 12.07
CA ALA A 227 14.32 -4.18 10.62
C ALA A 227 15.47 -3.24 10.24
N ASP A 228 16.14 -3.49 9.12
CA ASP A 228 17.19 -2.64 8.55
C ASP A 228 18.45 -2.44 9.43
N TYR A 229 18.66 -3.28 10.46
CA TYR A 229 19.93 -3.40 11.21
C TYR A 229 20.70 -4.67 10.85
N ARG A 230 22.03 -4.65 11.08
CA ARG A 230 22.90 -5.83 11.07
C ARG A 230 23.30 -6.18 12.50
N TYR A 231 22.96 -7.40 12.93
CA TYR A 231 23.35 -7.95 14.22
C TYR A 231 24.55 -8.88 14.07
N THR A 232 25.51 -8.82 14.98
CA THR A 232 26.64 -9.77 15.05
C THR A 232 26.54 -10.57 16.34
N VAL A 233 26.43 -11.90 16.23
CA VAL A 233 26.25 -12.84 17.34
C VAL A 233 27.48 -13.75 17.42
N PRO A 234 28.41 -13.51 18.37
CA PRO A 234 29.55 -14.39 18.58
C PRO A 234 29.09 -15.73 19.18
N LEU A 235 29.53 -16.84 18.59
CA LEU A 235 29.21 -18.19 19.02
C LEU A 235 30.46 -18.92 19.51
N VAL A 236 30.41 -19.40 20.76
CA VAL A 236 31.50 -20.18 21.37
C VAL A 236 31.01 -21.59 21.64
N LEU A 237 31.63 -22.58 20.99
CA LEU A 237 31.34 -23.99 21.18
C LEU A 237 32.41 -24.61 22.08
N ASN A 238 32.02 -25.05 23.28
CA ASN A 238 32.89 -25.72 24.25
C ASN A 238 32.47 -27.19 24.40
N GLY A 239 33.12 -28.07 23.65
CA GLY A 239 32.71 -29.48 23.57
C GLY A 239 31.37 -29.63 22.86
N SER A 240 30.33 -30.09 23.58
CA SER A 240 28.96 -30.19 23.07
C SER A 240 28.05 -29.02 23.44
N GLU A 241 28.55 -28.03 24.19
CA GLU A 241 27.78 -26.89 24.68
C GLU A 241 28.03 -25.64 23.84
N LEU A 242 26.96 -24.98 23.38
CA LEU A 242 27.01 -23.78 22.54
C LEU A 242 26.57 -22.57 23.36
N THR A 243 27.47 -21.60 23.54
CA THR A 243 27.24 -20.37 24.31
C THR A 243 27.35 -19.12 23.45
N LEU A 244 26.70 -18.05 23.90
CA LEU A 244 26.64 -16.75 23.22
C LEU A 244 27.65 -15.77 23.83
N GLY A 245 28.33 -15.02 22.97
CA GLY A 245 29.04 -13.79 23.35
C GLY A 245 28.12 -12.57 23.35
N THR A 246 28.69 -11.40 23.62
CA THR A 246 27.97 -10.11 23.54
C THR A 246 27.54 -9.81 22.11
N ILE A 247 26.26 -9.51 21.91
CA ILE A 247 25.69 -9.19 20.59
C ILE A 247 26.05 -7.75 20.21
N GLY A 248 26.58 -7.56 19.01
CA GLY A 248 26.86 -6.25 18.41
C GLY A 248 25.80 -5.82 17.40
N VAL A 249 25.66 -4.50 17.18
CA VAL A 249 24.71 -3.89 16.23
C VAL A 249 25.45 -2.87 15.35
N GLY A 250 25.10 -2.80 14.08
CA GLY A 250 25.56 -1.77 13.15
C GLY A 250 24.56 -1.45 12.04
N SER A 251 24.74 -0.29 11.40
CA SER A 251 24.03 0.15 10.21
C SER A 251 24.59 -0.53 8.94
N TRP A 252 23.85 -0.45 7.83
CA TRP A 252 24.19 -1.11 6.56
C TRP A 252 25.24 -0.40 5.71
N ASP A 253 25.51 0.88 6.00
CA ASP A 253 26.49 1.68 5.27
C ASP A 253 27.89 1.51 5.89
N GLU A 254 28.54 0.37 5.62
CA GLU A 254 30.00 0.32 5.41
C GLU A 254 30.46 -1.06 4.89
N GLY A 255 31.15 -1.05 3.75
CA GLY A 255 31.82 -2.23 3.23
C GLY A 255 33.12 -2.52 3.98
N ALA A 256 33.35 -3.79 4.33
CA ALA A 256 34.64 -4.33 4.76
C ALA A 256 35.36 -3.63 5.93
N GLY A 257 34.92 -3.91 7.16
CA GLY A 257 35.78 -3.91 8.35
C GLY A 257 36.07 -2.55 9.00
N GLY A 258 35.07 -2.00 9.69
CA GLY A 258 35.20 -0.85 10.58
C GLY A 258 34.72 -1.16 12.00
N THR A 259 35.45 -0.66 13.02
CA THR A 259 34.96 -0.65 14.41
C THR A 259 33.92 0.45 14.60
N ALA A 260 32.77 0.11 15.18
CA ALA A 260 31.63 0.98 15.51
C ALA A 260 31.86 2.52 15.47
N GLN A 261 31.74 3.12 14.28
CA GLN A 261 31.73 4.56 14.03
C GLN A 261 30.76 4.90 12.87
N GLY A 262 29.49 4.52 12.99
CA GLY A 262 28.48 4.67 11.91
C GLY A 262 27.14 5.29 12.33
N MET A 263 27.04 5.86 13.52
CA MET A 263 25.82 6.54 14.00
C MET A 263 25.91 8.04 13.75
N THR A 264 25.06 8.55 12.86
CA THR A 264 24.83 9.99 12.67
C THR A 264 24.23 10.56 13.95
N PRO A 265 24.93 11.40 14.73
CA PRO A 265 24.43 11.78 16.04
C PRO A 265 23.20 12.68 15.93
N THR A 266 22.20 12.46 16.79
CA THR A 266 21.00 13.29 16.86
C THR A 266 21.39 14.75 17.15
N HIS A 267 20.90 15.67 16.32
CA HIS A 267 21.18 17.10 16.44
C HIS A 267 20.02 17.81 17.15
N TYR A 268 20.29 18.39 18.31
CA TYR A 268 19.36 19.19 19.08
C TYR A 268 19.56 20.66 18.74
N ARG A 269 18.48 21.38 18.43
CA ARG A 269 18.44 22.85 18.32
C ARG A 269 17.21 23.38 19.06
N ILE A 270 17.40 23.84 20.29
CA ILE A 270 16.32 24.22 21.20
C ILE A 270 16.46 25.71 21.55
N GLU A 271 15.71 26.54 20.83
CA GLU A 271 15.68 27.99 21.04
C GLU A 271 14.99 28.30 22.37
N GLY A 272 15.58 29.18 23.19
CA GLY A 272 15.13 29.52 24.55
C GLY A 272 15.74 28.70 25.68
N LEU A 273 16.59 27.70 25.38
CA LEU A 273 17.37 26.91 26.36
C LEU A 273 18.89 27.04 26.15
N GLU A 274 19.37 28.19 25.68
CA GLU A 274 20.80 28.43 25.38
C GLU A 274 21.69 28.30 26.64
N ASN A 275 22.83 27.63 26.52
CA ASN A 275 23.77 27.33 27.61
C ASN A 275 23.21 26.45 28.75
N ARG A 276 22.15 25.67 28.50
CA ARG A 276 21.46 24.88 29.54
C ARG A 276 21.63 23.38 29.34
N THR A 277 21.63 22.63 30.44
CA THR A 277 21.62 21.17 30.41
C THR A 277 20.18 20.67 30.31
N ILE A 278 19.90 19.95 29.23
CA ILE A 278 18.65 19.21 29.04
C ILE A 278 18.83 17.75 29.45
N GLU A 279 17.76 17.15 29.96
CA GLU A 279 17.65 15.72 30.25
C GLU A 279 16.87 15.05 29.13
N VAL A 280 17.54 14.20 28.34
CA VAL A 280 16.97 13.48 27.19
C VAL A 280 16.55 12.09 27.63
N TYR A 281 15.26 11.79 27.47
CA TYR A 281 14.70 10.46 27.75
C TYR A 281 14.34 9.75 26.45
N LEU A 282 14.77 8.50 26.33
CA LEU A 282 14.39 7.62 25.22
C LEU A 282 13.08 6.89 25.55
N ALA A 283 12.32 6.51 24.52
CA ALA A 283 11.18 5.62 24.67
C ALA A 283 11.63 4.32 25.37
N GLY A 284 10.89 3.89 26.40
CA GLY A 284 11.24 2.73 27.23
C GLY A 284 12.19 3.01 28.40
N SER A 285 12.86 4.17 28.46
CA SER A 285 13.82 4.51 29.53
C SER A 285 13.40 5.72 30.37
N ASP A 286 13.34 5.51 31.69
CA ASP A 286 13.22 6.60 32.68
C ASP A 286 14.57 7.16 33.15
N SER A 287 15.70 6.61 32.68
CA SER A 287 17.04 7.15 32.96
C SER A 287 17.45 8.14 31.85
N PRO A 288 17.54 9.46 32.15
CA PRO A 288 17.88 10.45 31.13
C PRO A 288 19.39 10.47 30.84
N THR A 289 19.74 10.85 29.61
CA THR A 289 21.08 11.37 29.30
C THR A 289 21.09 12.88 29.42
N GLN A 290 22.07 13.44 30.13
CA GLN A 290 22.26 14.89 30.20
C GLN A 290 23.06 15.40 29.00
N ILE A 291 22.56 16.42 28.31
CA ILE A 291 23.22 17.10 27.19
C ILE A 291 23.21 18.60 27.47
N THR A 292 24.37 19.25 27.41
CA THR A 292 24.46 20.72 27.53
C THR A 292 24.38 21.37 26.15
N LEU A 293 23.41 22.24 25.97
CA LEU A 293 23.23 23.07 24.79
C LEU A 293 24.25 24.22 24.78
N ASP A 294 24.73 24.61 23.61
CA ASP A 294 25.68 25.71 23.45
C ASP A 294 25.00 27.10 23.53
N ALA A 295 25.76 28.16 23.23
CA ALA A 295 25.27 29.54 23.25
C ALA A 295 24.24 29.88 22.14
N LYS A 296 23.95 28.95 21.24
CA LYS A 296 22.89 29.04 20.21
C LYS A 296 21.72 28.09 20.49
N GLY A 297 21.79 27.30 21.58
CA GLY A 297 20.82 26.24 21.86
C GLY A 297 21.08 24.97 21.05
N GLU A 298 22.28 24.80 20.47
CA GLU A 298 22.64 23.65 19.63
C GLU A 298 23.47 22.62 20.43
N ALA A 299 23.25 21.32 20.18
CA ALA A 299 24.11 20.24 20.67
C ALA A 299 24.02 18.98 19.79
N MET A 300 25.12 18.23 19.70
CA MET A 300 25.14 16.89 19.10
C MET A 300 25.13 15.82 20.19
N GLN A 301 24.39 14.74 19.98
CA GLN A 301 24.44 13.55 20.84
C GLN A 301 25.88 13.01 20.92
N GLN A 302 26.34 12.68 22.13
CA GLN A 302 27.73 12.23 22.34
C GLN A 302 27.90 10.75 21.97
N ALA A 303 29.11 10.38 21.54
CA ALA A 303 29.44 8.99 21.23
C ALA A 303 29.33 8.09 22.48
N GLY A 304 28.67 6.94 22.35
CA GLY A 304 28.43 6.00 23.44
C GLY A 304 27.19 6.28 24.30
N VAL A 305 26.41 7.31 23.97
CA VAL A 305 25.06 7.53 24.54
C VAL A 305 24.09 6.50 23.95
N PRO A 306 23.14 5.94 24.73
CA PRO A 306 22.08 5.08 24.20
C PRO A 306 21.32 5.72 23.03
N VAL A 307 20.90 4.88 22.09
CA VAL A 307 20.23 5.27 20.84
C VAL A 307 18.80 4.74 20.82
N GLY A 308 17.91 5.48 20.17
CA GLY A 308 16.49 5.16 20.11
C GLY A 308 15.64 6.40 19.89
N ILE A 309 14.32 6.24 19.99
CA ILE A 309 13.36 7.34 19.83
C ILE A 309 13.44 8.25 21.06
N VAL A 310 13.79 9.52 20.86
CA VAL A 310 13.71 10.55 21.90
C VAL A 310 12.24 10.80 22.21
N ALA A 311 11.81 10.36 23.38
CA ALA A 311 10.42 10.45 23.83
C ALA A 311 10.11 11.85 24.38
N ARG A 312 10.97 12.36 25.26
CA ARG A 312 10.83 13.68 25.90
C ARG A 312 12.21 14.28 26.20
N ILE A 313 12.28 15.61 26.23
CA ILE A 313 13.37 16.33 26.89
C ILE A 313 12.83 17.05 28.12
N ALA A 314 13.68 17.27 29.12
CA ALA A 314 13.34 18.09 30.28
C ALA A 314 14.42 19.15 30.56
N CYS A 315 13.99 20.29 31.11
CA CYS A 315 14.87 21.34 31.65
C CYS A 315 14.15 22.01 32.82
N ASP A 316 14.85 22.24 33.94
CA ASP A 316 14.29 22.81 35.18
C ASP A 316 13.00 22.10 35.68
N GLY A 317 12.91 20.79 35.50
CA GLY A 317 11.72 20.00 35.85
C GLY A 317 10.52 20.20 34.92
N THR A 318 10.62 21.03 33.89
CA THR A 318 9.60 21.15 32.83
C THR A 318 9.93 20.14 31.73
N GLN A 319 8.92 19.38 31.26
CA GLN A 319 9.08 18.33 30.25
C GLN A 319 8.40 18.71 28.92
N TYR A 320 8.98 18.27 27.82
CA TYR A 320 8.52 18.55 26.45
C TYR A 320 8.54 17.25 25.64
N GLU A 321 7.40 16.87 25.06
CA GLU A 321 7.23 15.65 24.27
C GLU A 321 7.84 15.80 22.87
N ILE A 322 8.69 14.85 22.47
CA ILE A 322 9.49 14.93 21.24
C ILE A 322 8.98 13.95 20.18
N GLY A 323 9.07 12.64 20.43
CA GLY A 323 8.64 11.61 19.49
C GLY A 323 9.48 11.54 18.21
N ARG A 324 10.82 11.56 18.33
CA ARG A 324 11.73 11.57 17.16
C ARG A 324 12.75 10.46 17.19
N GLU A 325 12.91 9.80 16.04
CA GLU A 325 13.93 8.79 15.79
C GLU A 325 15.34 9.36 15.88
N GLU A 326 16.32 8.50 16.18
CA GLU A 326 17.74 8.86 16.14
C GLU A 326 18.17 9.43 14.78
N SER A 327 19.28 10.17 14.73
CA SER A 327 19.77 10.92 13.56
C SER A 327 18.85 12.03 13.02
N SER A 328 17.62 12.17 13.54
CA SER A 328 16.78 13.34 13.28
C SER A 328 17.42 14.62 13.82
N GLN A 329 17.19 15.74 13.13
CA GLN A 329 17.27 17.05 13.75
C GLN A 329 16.02 17.28 14.61
N ILE A 330 16.21 17.36 15.93
CA ILE A 330 15.19 17.74 16.90
C ILE A 330 15.25 19.25 17.04
N SER A 331 14.16 19.93 16.72
CA SER A 331 14.07 21.39 16.77
C SER A 331 12.82 21.86 17.49
N LEU A 332 13.02 22.78 18.44
CA LEU A 332 11.97 23.37 19.26
C LEU A 332 12.28 24.83 19.53
N ARG A 333 11.23 25.59 19.85
CA ARG A 333 11.32 26.93 20.44
C ARG A 333 10.54 26.95 21.74
N ILE A 334 11.14 27.53 22.76
CA ILE A 334 10.60 27.59 24.12
C ILE A 334 10.56 29.04 24.57
N VAL A 335 9.39 29.49 25.02
CA VAL A 335 9.14 30.84 25.52
C VAL A 335 8.42 30.73 26.85
N ASP A 336 8.93 31.38 27.89
CA ASP A 336 8.39 31.34 29.26
C ASP A 336 8.11 29.91 29.79
N GLY A 337 8.99 28.95 29.46
CA GLY A 337 8.87 27.54 29.86
C GLY A 337 7.79 26.75 29.11
N LYS A 338 7.28 27.27 27.99
CA LYS A 338 6.29 26.61 27.14
C LYS A 338 6.81 26.46 25.72
N VAL A 339 6.39 25.39 25.03
CA VAL A 339 6.65 25.29 23.60
C VAL A 339 5.91 26.42 22.88
N ALA A 340 6.59 27.05 21.93
CA ALA A 340 6.03 28.01 21.01
C ALA A 340 6.35 27.57 19.58
N PHE A 341 5.50 27.90 18.62
CA PHE A 341 5.81 27.65 17.22
C PHE A 341 7.07 28.43 16.80
N ARG A 342 7.97 27.74 16.09
CA ARG A 342 9.08 28.37 15.36
C ARG A 342 8.53 29.26 14.24
N GLU A 343 9.37 30.17 13.76
CA GLU A 343 8.99 31.06 12.66
C GLU A 343 8.65 30.25 11.40
N ALA A 344 7.71 30.78 10.62
CA ALA A 344 7.27 30.14 9.38
C ALA A 344 8.31 30.34 8.25
N ASP A 345 8.32 29.42 7.29
CA ASP A 345 9.11 29.55 6.07
C ASP A 345 8.60 30.68 5.14
N ASP A 346 9.32 30.97 4.06
CA ASP A 346 8.96 31.99 3.06
C ASP A 346 7.61 31.72 2.36
N LYS A 347 7.03 30.52 2.50
CA LYS A 347 5.72 30.12 1.96
C LYS A 347 4.60 30.20 3.02
N GLY A 348 4.96 30.58 4.25
CA GLY A 348 4.08 30.73 5.41
C GLY A 348 3.77 29.42 6.14
N PHE A 349 4.55 28.35 5.93
CA PHE A 349 4.43 27.09 6.66
C PHE A 349 5.20 27.14 7.97
N ILE A 350 4.50 26.92 9.07
CA ILE A 350 5.10 26.68 10.39
C ILE A 350 5.67 25.26 10.39
N PRO A 351 6.93 25.05 10.78
CA PRO A 351 7.49 23.72 10.88
C PRO A 351 6.93 22.96 12.09
N VAL A 352 6.63 21.67 11.90
CA VAL A 352 6.21 20.72 12.94
C VAL A 352 7.24 19.59 12.99
N ASN A 353 7.99 19.52 14.08
CA ASN A 353 9.12 18.63 14.27
C ASN A 353 8.92 17.67 15.46
N THR A 354 7.96 17.93 16.34
CA THR A 354 7.74 17.16 17.58
C THR A 354 6.26 16.91 17.88
N ILE A 355 5.97 15.96 18.78
CA ILE A 355 4.63 15.75 19.37
C ILE A 355 4.09 17.05 19.97
N ALA A 356 4.91 17.80 20.72
CA ALA A 356 4.47 19.03 21.37
C ALA A 356 4.06 20.12 20.36
N GLU A 357 4.78 20.28 19.25
CA GLU A 357 4.37 21.18 18.15
C GLU A 357 3.09 20.70 17.46
N LEU A 358 2.93 19.38 17.26
CA LEU A 358 1.73 18.79 16.65
C LEU A 358 0.48 19.02 17.52
N LYS A 359 0.59 18.90 18.85
CA LYS A 359 -0.49 19.15 19.82
C LYS A 359 -0.91 20.62 19.96
N MET A 360 -0.13 21.58 19.44
CA MET A 360 -0.50 23.00 19.45
C MET A 360 -1.40 23.43 18.27
N ILE A 361 -1.56 22.58 17.25
CA ILE A 361 -2.45 22.86 16.11
C ILE A 361 -3.89 22.95 16.62
N ASP A 362 -4.61 24.02 16.24
CA ASP A 362 -5.98 24.33 16.68
C ASP A 362 -6.17 24.56 18.20
N LEU A 363 -5.09 24.60 18.98
CA LEU A 363 -5.14 24.84 20.44
C LEU A 363 -5.74 26.20 20.83
N ASP A 364 -5.55 27.24 20.01
CA ASP A 364 -6.02 28.60 20.29
C ASP A 364 -6.31 29.43 19.02
N ASP A 365 -6.78 30.67 19.22
CA ASP A 365 -7.11 31.62 18.16
C ASP A 365 -5.88 32.01 17.29
N ALA A 366 -4.65 31.86 17.80
CA ALA A 366 -3.41 32.20 17.12
C ALA A 366 -2.82 31.02 16.33
N SER A 367 -3.21 29.78 16.62
CA SER A 367 -2.85 28.58 15.85
C SER A 367 -3.90 28.19 14.80
N ARG A 368 -5.16 28.65 14.93
CA ARG A 368 -6.23 28.39 13.96
C ARG A 368 -5.97 28.98 12.57
N GLY A 369 -6.42 28.27 11.54
CA GLY A 369 -6.31 28.66 10.13
C GLY A 369 -4.89 28.70 9.52
N ARG A 370 -3.84 28.34 10.27
CA ARG A 370 -2.44 28.45 9.80
C ARG A 370 -1.97 27.23 8.98
N LYS A 371 -0.83 27.37 8.31
CA LYS A 371 -0.19 26.31 7.53
C LYS A 371 0.91 25.64 8.35
N TYR A 372 0.99 24.32 8.27
CA TYR A 372 1.90 23.47 9.03
C TYR A 372 2.62 22.49 8.10
N LEU A 373 3.92 22.31 8.28
CA LEU A 373 4.75 21.38 7.49
C LEU A 373 5.54 20.46 8.43
N GLN A 374 5.29 19.16 8.33
CA GLN A 374 6.02 18.15 9.10
C GLN A 374 7.47 18.03 8.60
N GLN A 375 8.46 18.02 9.51
CA GLN A 375 9.90 18.05 9.22
C GLN A 375 10.63 16.70 9.44
N GLY A 376 9.89 15.61 9.56
CA GLY A 376 10.43 14.28 9.82
C GLY A 376 9.36 13.34 10.36
N ASN A 377 9.69 12.06 10.48
CA ASN A 377 8.82 11.07 11.12
C ASN A 377 8.51 11.52 12.56
N ILE A 378 7.24 11.47 12.96
CA ILE A 378 6.81 11.74 14.34
C ILE A 378 6.20 10.47 14.91
N ASP A 379 6.68 10.06 16.08
CA ASP A 379 6.19 8.89 16.80
C ASP A 379 5.43 9.33 18.06
N LEU A 380 4.18 8.89 18.21
CA LEU A 380 3.28 9.28 19.31
C LEU A 380 3.40 8.37 20.55
N LEU A 381 4.43 7.52 20.62
CA LEU A 381 4.90 6.80 21.80
C LEU A 381 3.87 5.84 22.43
N ASP A 382 2.90 5.35 21.65
CA ASP A 382 1.74 4.57 22.13
C ASP A 382 0.87 5.28 23.18
N ALA A 383 1.07 6.59 23.38
CA ALA A 383 0.26 7.39 24.28
C ALA A 383 -1.14 7.62 23.68
N GLU A 384 -2.15 7.68 24.55
CA GLU A 384 -3.52 7.96 24.15
C GLU A 384 -3.62 9.37 23.52
N TRP A 385 -3.93 9.40 22.22
CA TRP A 385 -3.98 10.61 21.42
C TRP A 385 -5.37 11.26 21.50
N THR A 386 -5.39 12.51 21.98
CA THR A 386 -6.55 13.38 21.78
C THR A 386 -6.45 13.98 20.37
N PRO A 387 -7.40 13.69 19.46
CA PRO A 387 -7.39 14.23 18.11
C PRO A 387 -7.38 15.76 18.10
N ILE A 388 -6.64 16.34 17.14
CA ILE A 388 -6.67 17.79 16.89
C ILE A 388 -8.10 18.18 16.49
N SER A 389 -8.71 19.11 17.21
CA SER A 389 -10.17 19.32 17.19
C SER A 389 -10.71 19.64 15.79
N LYS A 390 -10.16 20.64 15.10
CA LYS A 390 -10.52 20.99 13.73
C LYS A 390 -9.36 21.67 13.00
N LEU A 391 -8.86 21.07 11.92
CA LEU A 391 -7.96 21.79 11.02
C LEU A 391 -8.76 22.74 10.11
N GLU A 392 -8.52 24.05 10.19
CA GLU A 392 -9.07 25.05 9.26
C GLU A 392 -8.05 25.57 8.23
N GLY A 393 -6.75 25.33 8.47
CA GLY A 393 -5.66 25.76 7.61
C GLY A 393 -5.11 24.65 6.71
N ILE A 394 -3.79 24.48 6.68
CA ILE A 394 -3.13 23.40 5.91
C ILE A 394 -2.23 22.59 6.83
N TYR A 395 -2.32 21.26 6.78
CA TYR A 395 -1.33 20.35 7.34
C TYR A 395 -0.71 19.53 6.23
N ASP A 396 0.57 19.76 5.97
CA ASP A 396 1.38 19.01 5.01
C ASP A 396 2.30 18.05 5.76
N GLY A 397 2.02 16.75 5.67
CA GLY A 397 2.82 15.70 6.30
C GLY A 397 4.18 15.48 5.62
N GLY A 398 4.46 16.11 4.47
CA GLY A 398 5.75 15.97 3.76
C GLY A 398 6.07 14.56 3.24
N ASN A 399 5.11 13.62 3.31
CA ASN A 399 5.28 12.17 3.18
C ASN A 399 6.03 11.49 4.33
N PHE A 400 6.25 12.20 5.44
CA PHE A 400 6.77 11.62 6.68
C PHE A 400 5.69 10.81 7.40
N THR A 401 6.14 9.90 8.27
CA THR A 401 5.23 9.05 9.03
C THR A 401 4.70 9.73 10.28
N VAL A 402 3.47 9.40 10.66
CA VAL A 402 2.97 9.49 12.03
C VAL A 402 2.81 8.06 12.55
N ALA A 403 3.61 7.70 13.54
CA ALA A 403 3.72 6.34 14.08
C ALA A 403 3.14 6.23 15.49
N ARG A 404 2.72 5.01 15.86
CA ARG A 404 2.16 4.67 17.19
C ARG A 404 1.04 5.60 17.66
N LEU A 405 0.24 6.09 16.71
CA LEU A 405 -1.01 6.81 16.97
C LEU A 405 -2.00 5.84 17.61
N ARG A 406 -2.43 6.12 18.84
CA ARG A 406 -3.46 5.37 19.57
C ARG A 406 -4.65 6.27 19.85
N VAL A 407 -5.82 5.95 19.31
CA VAL A 407 -7.06 6.70 19.59
C VAL A 407 -8.08 5.72 20.14
N SER A 408 -8.56 5.96 21.36
CA SER A 408 -9.48 5.12 22.13
C SER A 408 -10.62 5.96 22.72
N LEU A 409 -11.20 6.85 21.91
CA LEU A 409 -12.20 7.80 22.36
C LEU A 409 -13.59 7.18 22.56
N GLY A 410 -14.36 7.82 23.44
CA GLY A 410 -15.80 7.67 23.52
C GLY A 410 -16.54 8.32 22.35
N ASN A 411 -17.75 8.80 22.63
CA ASN A 411 -18.81 9.23 21.71
C ASN A 411 -18.50 10.45 20.79
N GLY A 412 -17.39 10.43 20.03
CA GLY A 412 -16.93 11.51 19.18
C GLY A 412 -16.03 11.06 18.02
N ASN A 413 -15.53 12.05 17.26
CA ASN A 413 -14.74 11.84 16.06
C ASN A 413 -13.31 11.38 16.39
N ALA A 414 -12.83 10.33 15.72
CA ALA A 414 -11.54 9.70 15.97
C ALA A 414 -10.63 9.73 14.73
N GLY A 415 -9.35 10.05 14.94
CA GLY A 415 -8.31 10.14 13.92
C GLY A 415 -7.10 10.92 14.45
N LEU A 416 -6.12 11.22 13.57
CA LEU A 416 -5.12 12.25 13.88
C LEU A 416 -5.80 13.61 14.13
N PHE A 417 -6.78 13.94 13.27
CA PHE A 417 -7.70 15.06 13.41
C PHE A 417 -9.12 14.56 13.72
N ALA A 418 -9.87 15.26 14.58
CA ALA A 418 -11.29 15.01 14.79
C ALA A 418 -12.12 15.57 13.63
N ALA A 419 -11.76 16.76 13.12
CA ALA A 419 -12.40 17.36 11.97
C ALA A 419 -11.41 18.09 11.03
N ASN A 420 -11.78 18.21 9.75
CA ASN A 420 -11.08 19.01 8.76
C ASN A 420 -12.06 19.92 8.02
N GLY A 421 -11.82 21.22 8.05
CA GLY A 421 -12.40 22.22 7.14
C GLY A 421 -11.35 22.89 6.23
N GLY A 422 -10.07 22.52 6.39
CA GLY A 422 -8.93 23.02 5.62
C GLY A 422 -8.40 21.99 4.63
N THR A 423 -7.07 21.83 4.57
CA THR A 423 -6.40 20.82 3.72
C THR A 423 -5.45 19.96 4.54
N ILE A 424 -5.68 18.65 4.61
CA ILE A 424 -4.72 17.66 5.11
C ILE A 424 -4.08 16.97 3.89
N ARG A 425 -2.75 16.92 3.80
CA ARG A 425 -2.09 16.24 2.69
C ARG A 425 -0.77 15.57 3.03
N ASN A 426 -0.37 14.62 2.18
CA ASN A 426 0.93 13.92 2.26
C ASN A 426 1.19 13.28 3.64
N VAL A 427 0.15 12.87 4.37
CA VAL A 427 0.27 12.23 5.69
C VAL A 427 0.36 10.72 5.52
N VAL A 428 1.34 10.07 6.15
CA VAL A 428 1.49 8.62 6.16
C VAL A 428 1.30 8.08 7.57
N ILE A 429 0.17 7.42 7.85
CA ILE A 429 -0.05 6.75 9.14
C ILE A 429 0.66 5.40 9.11
N ALA A 430 1.61 5.17 10.01
CA ALA A 430 2.41 3.95 10.07
C ALA A 430 1.63 2.76 10.65
N SER A 431 2.00 1.54 10.25
CA SER A 431 1.30 0.29 10.58
C SER A 431 1.24 -0.06 12.07
N ALA A 432 2.15 0.48 12.88
CA ALA A 432 2.17 0.28 14.32
C ALA A 432 1.01 0.98 15.06
N SER A 433 0.36 1.96 14.44
CA SER A 433 -0.77 2.72 14.99
C SER A 433 -2.05 1.85 15.12
N ALA A 434 -3.03 2.29 15.92
CA ALA A 434 -4.37 1.70 15.94
C ALA A 434 -5.41 2.73 16.41
N LEU A 435 -6.66 2.55 15.95
CA LEU A 435 -7.79 3.39 16.34
C LEU A 435 -8.99 2.52 16.72
N ARG A 436 -9.70 2.98 17.75
CA ARG A 436 -11.00 2.56 18.26
C ARG A 436 -11.84 3.83 18.45
N GLY A 437 -12.86 4.04 17.63
CA GLY A 437 -13.76 5.19 17.73
C GLY A 437 -15.21 4.77 18.00
N GLN A 438 -16.07 5.72 18.39
CA GLN A 438 -17.49 5.46 18.67
C GLN A 438 -18.48 6.33 17.87
N TRP A 439 -18.01 7.19 16.96
CA TRP A 439 -18.90 7.99 16.12
C TRP A 439 -18.44 8.01 14.65
N HIS A 440 -17.56 8.94 14.27
CA HIS A 440 -16.90 8.95 12.96
C HIS A 440 -15.41 8.63 13.14
N ALA A 441 -14.94 7.55 12.52
CA ALA A 441 -13.61 6.98 12.73
C ALA A 441 -12.81 6.91 11.42
N GLY A 442 -11.65 7.57 11.36
CA GLY A 442 -10.67 7.34 10.30
C GLY A 442 -9.28 7.83 10.67
N MET A 443 -8.24 7.09 10.28
CA MET A 443 -6.88 7.29 10.82
C MET A 443 -6.34 8.71 10.55
N VAL A 444 -6.72 9.33 9.44
CA VAL A 444 -6.34 10.70 9.11
C VAL A 444 -7.31 11.70 9.75
N CYS A 445 -8.63 11.52 9.57
CA CYS A 445 -9.63 12.47 10.04
C CYS A 445 -10.98 11.83 10.38
N GLY A 446 -11.60 12.19 11.51
CA GLY A 446 -12.96 11.73 11.83
C GLY A 446 -14.02 12.26 10.84
N GLU A 447 -14.18 13.58 10.74
CA GLU A 447 -15.10 14.24 9.79
C GLU A 447 -14.35 15.19 8.82
N ASN A 448 -14.68 15.13 7.53
CA ASN A 448 -14.09 16.00 6.51
C ASN A 448 -15.15 16.87 5.80
N THR A 449 -15.00 18.18 5.93
CA THR A 449 -15.70 19.21 5.13
C THR A 449 -14.75 19.95 4.18
N GLY A 450 -13.43 19.77 4.34
CA GLY A 450 -12.38 20.35 3.51
C GLY A 450 -11.80 19.34 2.49
N THR A 451 -10.50 19.42 2.28
CA THR A 451 -9.75 18.54 1.37
C THR A 451 -8.82 17.60 2.14
N ILE A 452 -8.82 16.32 1.77
CA ILE A 452 -7.79 15.33 2.14
C ILE A 452 -7.16 14.82 0.84
N GLU A 453 -5.86 15.03 0.63
CA GLU A 453 -5.18 14.59 -0.60
C GLU A 453 -3.85 13.85 -0.36
N ARG A 454 -3.59 12.77 -1.11
CA ARG A 454 -2.31 12.01 -1.07
C ARG A 454 -1.94 11.47 0.31
N CYS A 455 -2.95 11.18 1.15
CA CYS A 455 -2.75 10.57 2.46
C CYS A 455 -2.79 9.04 2.37
N THR A 456 -1.94 8.37 3.14
CA THR A 456 -1.85 6.91 3.20
C THR A 456 -2.10 6.40 4.61
N ASN A 457 -3.02 5.46 4.77
CA ASN A 457 -3.14 4.66 5.99
C ASN A 457 -2.52 3.27 5.81
N ARG A 458 -1.56 2.91 6.68
CA ARG A 458 -1.00 1.55 6.78
C ARG A 458 -1.43 0.81 8.06
N ALA A 459 -2.14 1.47 8.96
CA ALA A 459 -2.54 0.95 10.27
C ALA A 459 -3.85 0.16 10.18
N SER A 460 -3.89 -0.98 10.88
CA SER A 460 -5.15 -1.69 11.08
C SER A 460 -6.08 -0.88 11.97
N VAL A 461 -7.35 -0.80 11.58
CA VAL A 461 -8.39 -0.14 12.36
C VAL A 461 -9.33 -1.21 12.89
N THR A 462 -9.54 -1.23 14.21
CA THR A 462 -10.43 -2.20 14.86
C THR A 462 -11.53 -1.43 15.57
N ASP A 463 -12.75 -1.57 15.08
CA ASP A 463 -13.88 -0.85 15.63
C ASP A 463 -14.33 -1.43 16.99
N GLY A 464 -14.80 -0.55 17.86
CA GLY A 464 -15.44 -0.86 19.13
C GLY A 464 -16.71 -0.03 19.40
N GLY A 465 -17.27 0.66 18.39
CA GLY A 465 -18.51 1.43 18.55
C GLY A 465 -18.90 2.40 17.43
N SER A 466 -18.18 2.50 16.32
CA SER A 466 -18.34 3.60 15.36
C SER A 466 -19.60 3.48 14.50
N ASN A 467 -20.26 4.61 14.25
CA ASN A 467 -21.29 4.70 13.22
C ASN A 467 -20.62 4.60 11.83
N THR A 468 -19.55 5.34 11.58
CA THR A 468 -18.91 5.35 10.25
C THR A 468 -17.41 5.14 10.33
N LEU A 469 -16.92 4.07 9.69
CA LEU A 469 -15.52 3.65 9.70
C LEU A 469 -14.88 3.82 8.32
N GLY A 470 -13.83 4.62 8.22
CA GLY A 470 -12.97 4.70 7.04
C GLY A 470 -11.51 4.42 7.36
N GLY A 471 -10.75 3.84 6.43
CA GLY A 471 -9.29 3.78 6.58
C GLY A 471 -8.63 5.17 6.60
N ILE A 472 -9.19 6.12 5.84
CA ILE A 472 -8.73 7.51 5.78
C ILE A 472 -9.64 8.43 6.60
N CYS A 473 -10.96 8.39 6.36
CA CYS A 473 -11.90 9.32 6.98
C CYS A 473 -13.22 8.65 7.43
N GLY A 474 -13.75 9.00 8.62
CA GLY A 474 -15.03 8.45 9.07
C GLY A 474 -16.20 8.93 8.20
N TYR A 475 -16.40 10.24 8.16
CA TYR A 475 -17.49 10.91 7.46
C TYR A 475 -16.98 12.03 6.55
N ASN A 476 -17.18 11.91 5.23
CA ASN A 476 -16.95 12.99 4.27
C ASN A 476 -18.26 13.75 4.00
N ASN A 477 -18.34 15.00 4.46
CA ASN A 477 -19.52 15.85 4.50
C ASN A 477 -19.30 17.07 3.59
N ASN A 478 -19.71 16.99 2.32
CA ASN A 478 -19.45 18.00 1.29
C ASN A 478 -17.93 18.29 1.05
N GLY A 479 -17.05 17.42 1.55
CA GLY A 479 -15.60 17.52 1.37
C GLY A 479 -15.06 16.73 0.17
N THR A 480 -13.77 16.91 -0.11
CA THR A 480 -13.02 16.20 -1.16
C THR A 480 -11.98 15.27 -0.55
N ILE A 481 -11.93 14.01 -1.01
CA ILE A 481 -10.87 13.05 -0.71
C ILE A 481 -10.25 12.60 -2.03
N SER A 482 -8.94 12.78 -2.22
CA SER A 482 -8.29 12.46 -3.50
C SER A 482 -6.90 11.83 -3.38
N GLU A 483 -6.54 10.96 -4.32
CA GLU A 483 -5.21 10.31 -4.39
C GLU A 483 -4.81 9.56 -3.09
N CYS A 484 -5.78 9.17 -2.26
CA CYS A 484 -5.54 8.55 -0.95
C CYS A 484 -5.51 7.01 -1.03
N LEU A 485 -4.71 6.38 -0.18
CA LEU A 485 -4.50 4.92 -0.18
C LEU A 485 -4.71 4.33 1.22
N ASN A 486 -5.60 3.34 1.34
CA ASN A 486 -5.66 2.49 2.53
C ASN A 486 -5.05 1.11 2.25
N THR A 487 -4.01 0.75 2.99
CA THR A 487 -3.44 -0.61 3.01
C THR A 487 -3.65 -1.34 4.34
N GLY A 488 -4.16 -0.64 5.36
CA GLY A 488 -4.46 -1.21 6.67
C GLY A 488 -5.78 -1.98 6.69
N THR A 489 -5.82 -3.10 7.40
CA THR A 489 -7.03 -3.93 7.53
C THR A 489 -8.08 -3.24 8.40
N LEU A 490 -9.34 -3.25 7.98
CA LEU A 490 -10.48 -2.76 8.76
C LEU A 490 -11.26 -3.94 9.35
N THR A 491 -11.40 -4.00 10.67
CA THR A 491 -12.11 -5.08 11.39
C THR A 491 -13.16 -4.49 12.32
N ILE A 492 -14.40 -4.97 12.24
CA ILE A 492 -15.49 -4.50 13.11
C ILE A 492 -15.96 -5.59 14.06
N ASP A 493 -15.89 -5.31 15.36
CA ASP A 493 -16.39 -6.23 16.38
C ASP A 493 -17.91 -6.40 16.29
N ALA A 494 -18.39 -7.61 16.58
CA ALA A 494 -19.75 -8.08 16.33
C ALA A 494 -20.82 -7.49 17.26
N THR A 495 -20.47 -6.50 18.09
CA THR A 495 -21.28 -6.00 19.21
C THR A 495 -22.06 -4.72 18.91
N VAL A 496 -21.74 -4.04 17.81
CA VAL A 496 -22.25 -2.69 17.47
C VAL A 496 -22.43 -2.55 15.96
N PRO A 497 -23.64 -2.27 15.45
CA PRO A 497 -23.84 -2.03 14.02
C PRO A 497 -23.26 -0.67 13.60
N SER A 498 -22.28 -0.67 12.69
CA SER A 498 -21.81 0.56 12.05
C SER A 498 -22.69 0.94 10.86
N ASP A 499 -23.17 2.19 10.81
CA ASP A 499 -23.90 2.80 9.70
C ASP A 499 -23.18 2.76 8.34
N GLY A 500 -21.84 2.62 8.30
CA GLY A 500 -21.12 2.48 7.03
C GLY A 500 -19.62 2.26 7.21
N THR A 501 -19.06 1.29 6.49
CA THR A 501 -17.63 0.95 6.51
C THR A 501 -17.02 0.99 5.12
N GLY A 502 -15.99 1.81 4.91
CA GLY A 502 -15.27 1.88 3.64
C GLY A 502 -13.76 1.81 3.81
N GLY A 503 -13.05 1.20 2.85
CA GLY A 503 -11.58 1.22 2.84
C GLY A 503 -11.01 2.65 2.87
N ILE A 504 -11.70 3.62 2.23
CA ILE A 504 -11.36 5.04 2.29
C ILE A 504 -12.26 5.79 3.27
N VAL A 505 -13.59 5.69 3.12
CA VAL A 505 -14.56 6.47 3.91
C VAL A 505 -15.75 5.66 4.41
N GLY A 506 -16.17 5.84 5.66
CA GLY A 506 -17.36 5.17 6.20
C GLY A 506 -18.66 5.65 5.51
N TYR A 507 -18.85 6.97 5.47
CA TYR A 507 -19.98 7.61 4.78
C TYR A 507 -19.49 8.81 3.94
N CYS A 508 -19.98 8.95 2.72
CA CYS A 508 -19.82 10.15 1.89
C CYS A 508 -21.18 10.81 1.60
N GLY A 509 -21.40 12.03 2.08
CA GLY A 509 -22.57 12.85 1.77
C GLY A 509 -22.17 14.09 0.99
N LYS A 510 -22.70 14.28 -0.23
CA LYS A 510 -22.45 15.45 -1.10
C LYS A 510 -20.98 15.72 -1.43
N GLY A 511 -20.12 14.74 -1.17
CA GLY A 511 -18.68 14.86 -1.30
C GLY A 511 -18.14 14.25 -2.59
N THR A 512 -16.83 14.39 -2.78
CA THR A 512 -16.10 13.78 -3.90
C THR A 512 -15.00 12.86 -3.39
N ILE A 513 -14.88 11.67 -3.98
CA ILE A 513 -13.79 10.71 -3.77
C ILE A 513 -13.17 10.44 -5.15
N THR A 514 -11.88 10.72 -5.35
CA THR A 514 -11.27 10.59 -6.68
C THR A 514 -9.83 10.06 -6.67
N GLY A 515 -9.55 9.04 -7.49
CA GLY A 515 -8.20 8.48 -7.60
C GLY A 515 -7.73 7.72 -6.35
N CYS A 516 -8.66 7.27 -5.51
CA CYS A 516 -8.35 6.63 -4.23
C CYS A 516 -8.32 5.09 -4.35
N GLY A 517 -7.48 4.44 -3.55
CA GLY A 517 -7.26 3.00 -3.58
C GLY A 517 -7.45 2.34 -2.21
N ASN A 518 -8.10 1.18 -2.18
CA ASN A 518 -8.05 0.28 -1.03
C ASN A 518 -7.38 -1.05 -1.39
N THR A 519 -6.38 -1.44 -0.60
CA THR A 519 -5.75 -2.76 -0.65
C THR A 519 -5.81 -3.48 0.71
N GLY A 520 -6.27 -2.80 1.77
CA GLY A 520 -6.51 -3.42 3.07
C GLY A 520 -7.77 -4.28 3.06
N GLY A 521 -7.72 -5.45 3.69
CA GLY A 521 -8.91 -6.30 3.83
C GLY A 521 -9.97 -5.65 4.72
N ILE A 522 -11.24 -5.99 4.51
CA ILE A 522 -12.36 -5.54 5.33
C ILE A 522 -13.12 -6.76 5.85
N GLY A 523 -13.27 -6.84 7.18
CA GLY A 523 -13.90 -7.97 7.87
C GLY A 523 -14.65 -7.56 9.14
N GLY A 524 -15.17 -8.55 9.86
CA GLY A 524 -16.03 -8.30 11.02
C GLY A 524 -17.51 -8.18 10.63
N LYS A 525 -18.31 -7.40 11.37
CA LYS A 525 -19.76 -7.26 11.10
C LYS A 525 -20.25 -5.82 10.83
N PRO A 526 -19.73 -5.12 9.80
CA PRO A 526 -20.30 -3.87 9.30
C PRO A 526 -21.77 -4.01 8.87
N SER A 527 -22.58 -2.93 8.91
CA SER A 527 -23.95 -2.97 8.35
C SER A 527 -24.00 -2.73 6.84
N LYS A 528 -23.22 -1.76 6.32
CA LYS A 528 -22.96 -1.59 4.88
C LYS A 528 -21.46 -1.44 4.63
N THR A 529 -20.96 -2.07 3.58
CA THR A 529 -19.51 -2.25 3.37
C THR A 529 -19.11 -1.89 1.94
N GLY A 530 -18.13 -1.00 1.78
CA GLY A 530 -17.52 -0.69 0.49
C GLY A 530 -16.01 -0.89 0.52
N GLY A 531 -15.38 -1.32 -0.58
CA GLY A 531 -13.93 -1.20 -0.69
C GLY A 531 -13.45 0.26 -0.66
N ILE A 532 -14.27 1.21 -1.10
CA ILE A 532 -13.99 2.66 -1.04
C ILE A 532 -14.91 3.36 -0.02
N ALA A 533 -16.23 3.23 -0.17
CA ALA A 533 -17.22 3.95 0.62
C ALA A 533 -18.29 3.02 1.22
N GLY A 534 -18.49 3.02 2.54
CA GLY A 534 -19.55 2.20 3.16
C GLY A 534 -20.94 2.60 2.69
N GLN A 535 -21.23 3.91 2.79
CA GLN A 535 -22.42 4.53 2.23
C GLN A 535 -22.05 5.77 1.42
N ALA A 536 -22.77 6.01 0.32
CA ALA A 536 -22.63 7.18 -0.54
C ALA A 536 -24.00 7.82 -0.79
N ASP A 537 -24.12 9.13 -0.56
CA ASP A 537 -25.35 9.89 -0.72
C ASP A 537 -25.03 11.21 -1.44
N ASP A 538 -25.63 11.41 -2.62
CA ASP A 538 -25.34 12.56 -3.50
C ASP A 538 -23.82 12.75 -3.77
N CYS A 539 -23.06 11.64 -3.75
CA CYS A 539 -21.59 11.63 -3.73
C CYS A 539 -21.02 11.21 -5.09
N GLN A 540 -19.87 11.77 -5.47
CA GLN A 540 -19.13 11.37 -6.67
C GLN A 540 -17.95 10.47 -6.30
N ILE A 541 -17.93 9.24 -6.79
CA ILE A 541 -16.83 8.28 -6.62
C ILE A 541 -16.24 8.00 -8.01
N ALA A 542 -15.07 8.56 -8.28
CA ALA A 542 -14.44 8.53 -9.61
C ALA A 542 -13.03 7.95 -9.58
N ASP A 543 -12.63 7.18 -10.60
CA ASP A 543 -11.23 6.73 -10.78
C ASP A 543 -10.66 5.95 -9.57
N CYS A 544 -11.52 5.32 -8.77
CA CYS A 544 -11.14 4.63 -7.53
C CYS A 544 -11.04 3.11 -7.71
N TYR A 545 -10.26 2.43 -6.87
CA TYR A 545 -10.10 0.98 -6.98
C TYR A 545 -10.07 0.23 -5.65
N ASN A 546 -10.56 -1.01 -5.67
CA ASN A 546 -10.40 -1.95 -4.58
C ASN A 546 -9.66 -3.21 -5.02
N THR A 547 -8.65 -3.59 -4.25
CA THR A 547 -7.99 -4.90 -4.32
C THR A 547 -7.95 -5.59 -2.95
N GLY A 548 -8.48 -4.97 -1.90
CA GLY A 548 -8.62 -5.60 -0.59
C GLY A 548 -9.84 -6.53 -0.57
N ASP A 549 -9.71 -7.71 0.02
CA ASP A 549 -10.82 -8.65 0.13
C ASP A 549 -11.85 -8.17 1.19
N LEU A 550 -13.13 -8.23 0.84
CA LEU A 550 -14.28 -8.08 1.73
C LEU A 550 -14.78 -9.48 2.09
N VAL A 551 -14.50 -9.96 3.30
CA VAL A 551 -14.90 -11.29 3.77
C VAL A 551 -15.75 -11.16 5.04
N LEU A 552 -17.06 -11.32 4.86
CA LEU A 552 -18.08 -10.95 5.84
C LEU A 552 -18.88 -12.17 6.31
N PRO A 553 -18.77 -12.57 7.60
CA PRO A 553 -19.41 -13.75 8.15
C PRO A 553 -20.91 -13.52 8.39
N TRP A 554 -21.63 -14.59 8.74
CA TRP A 554 -23.06 -14.50 9.01
C TRP A 554 -23.40 -13.49 10.12
N GLY A 555 -24.39 -12.63 9.83
CA GLY A 555 -24.78 -11.50 10.67
C GLY A 555 -23.98 -10.21 10.44
N ALA A 556 -23.04 -10.18 9.48
CA ALA A 556 -22.66 -8.94 8.81
C ALA A 556 -23.79 -8.49 7.87
N GLY A 557 -23.93 -7.18 7.69
CA GLY A 557 -25.18 -6.57 7.24
C GLY A 557 -25.47 -6.55 5.74
N ASP A 558 -26.42 -5.69 5.39
CA ASP A 558 -27.32 -5.92 4.26
C ASP A 558 -26.77 -5.51 2.89
N ASN A 559 -25.75 -4.65 2.83
CA ASN A 559 -25.34 -4.01 1.59
C ASN A 559 -23.83 -3.94 1.42
N ASN A 560 -23.26 -4.79 0.56
CA ASN A 560 -21.82 -5.00 0.47
C ASN A 560 -21.33 -4.89 -0.98
N GLY A 561 -20.39 -3.98 -1.25
CA GLY A 561 -19.89 -3.71 -2.60
C GLY A 561 -18.37 -3.59 -2.66
N GLY A 562 -17.75 -4.06 -3.74
CA GLY A 562 -16.30 -3.89 -3.92
C GLY A 562 -15.86 -2.42 -4.00
N ILE A 563 -16.74 -1.48 -4.34
CA ILE A 563 -16.49 -0.03 -4.27
C ILE A 563 -17.39 0.64 -3.22
N ALA A 564 -18.71 0.46 -3.31
CA ALA A 564 -19.68 1.12 -2.43
C ALA A 564 -20.69 0.14 -1.82
N GLY A 565 -20.92 0.18 -0.51
CA GLY A 565 -21.94 -0.69 0.11
C GLY A 565 -23.35 -0.33 -0.34
N LEU A 566 -23.76 0.92 -0.06
CA LEU A 566 -25.10 1.43 -0.31
C LEU A 566 -25.05 2.84 -0.90
N THR A 567 -25.94 3.14 -1.84
CA THR A 567 -26.01 4.45 -2.52
C THR A 567 -27.38 5.12 -2.35
N TYR A 568 -27.43 6.45 -2.45
CA TYR A 568 -28.65 7.27 -2.43
C TYR A 568 -28.56 8.49 -3.36
N ASN A 569 -29.72 9.01 -3.76
CA ASN A 569 -29.87 10.24 -4.54
C ASN A 569 -28.99 10.23 -5.80
N ALA A 570 -28.46 11.38 -6.26
CA ALA A 570 -27.69 11.49 -7.50
C ALA A 570 -26.24 10.98 -7.39
N THR A 571 -25.99 9.93 -6.59
CA THR A 571 -24.66 9.32 -6.44
C THR A 571 -24.16 8.76 -7.76
N LEU A 572 -22.94 9.13 -8.14
CA LEU A 572 -22.28 8.65 -9.35
C LEU A 572 -21.03 7.83 -8.99
N ILE A 573 -21.01 6.56 -9.38
CA ILE A 573 -19.80 5.72 -9.36
C ILE A 573 -19.30 5.57 -10.80
N THR A 574 -18.10 6.07 -11.09
CA THR A 574 -17.58 6.08 -12.47
C THR A 574 -16.10 5.78 -12.57
N ARG A 575 -15.70 5.01 -13.59
CA ARG A 575 -14.29 4.64 -13.84
C ARG A 575 -13.62 3.93 -12.65
N CYS A 576 -14.41 3.15 -11.92
CA CYS A 576 -13.94 2.41 -10.74
C CYS A 576 -13.82 0.91 -11.04
N TYR A 577 -12.93 0.22 -10.31
CA TYR A 577 -12.84 -1.24 -10.41
C TYR A 577 -12.61 -1.98 -9.10
N ASN A 578 -13.12 -3.20 -9.06
CA ASN A 578 -12.83 -4.15 -8.00
C ASN A 578 -12.09 -5.39 -8.54
N THR A 579 -11.00 -5.76 -7.88
CA THR A 579 -10.33 -7.06 -8.04
C THR A 579 -10.19 -7.84 -6.75
N GLY A 580 -10.61 -7.26 -5.61
CA GLY A 580 -10.70 -7.97 -4.33
C GLY A 580 -11.92 -8.90 -4.32
N THR A 581 -11.82 -10.00 -3.60
CA THR A 581 -12.94 -10.92 -3.37
C THR A 581 -13.99 -10.23 -2.51
N VAL A 582 -15.27 -10.35 -2.87
CA VAL A 582 -16.40 -9.94 -2.04
C VAL A 582 -17.18 -11.21 -1.68
N THR A 583 -17.09 -11.68 -0.44
CA THR A 583 -17.79 -12.89 0.03
C THR A 583 -18.60 -12.58 1.28
N VAL A 584 -19.92 -12.82 1.22
CA VAL A 584 -20.89 -12.45 2.26
C VAL A 584 -21.81 -13.62 2.60
N GLU A 585 -21.68 -14.16 3.80
CA GLU A 585 -22.46 -15.33 4.26
C GLU A 585 -23.90 -14.98 4.69
N GLY A 586 -24.23 -13.69 4.84
CA GLY A 586 -25.48 -13.22 5.45
C GLY A 586 -26.50 -12.57 4.52
N SER A 587 -26.06 -11.95 3.42
CA SER A 587 -26.89 -11.02 2.64
C SER A 587 -26.49 -10.95 1.15
N GLN A 588 -26.78 -9.83 0.50
CA GLN A 588 -26.44 -9.53 -0.89
C GLN A 588 -25.07 -8.85 -1.05
N ALA A 589 -24.47 -9.04 -2.23
CA ALA A 589 -23.17 -8.48 -2.59
C ALA A 589 -23.09 -8.08 -4.07
N GLY A 590 -22.34 -7.01 -4.35
CA GLY A 590 -21.99 -6.61 -5.71
C GLY A 590 -20.50 -6.37 -5.90
N GLY A 591 -19.97 -6.64 -7.10
CA GLY A 591 -18.56 -6.37 -7.40
C GLY A 591 -18.21 -4.88 -7.37
N ILE A 592 -19.15 -3.99 -7.72
CA ILE A 592 -19.00 -2.54 -7.55
C ILE A 592 -19.86 -2.03 -6.40
N CYS A 593 -21.17 -2.33 -6.40
CA CYS A 593 -22.11 -1.80 -5.42
C CYS A 593 -23.00 -2.86 -4.78
N GLY A 594 -23.17 -2.84 -3.45
CA GLY A 594 -24.10 -3.74 -2.78
C GLY A 594 -25.55 -3.46 -3.17
N GLN A 595 -26.01 -2.23 -2.96
CA GLN A 595 -27.34 -1.77 -3.36
C GLN A 595 -27.30 -0.38 -4.01
N LEU A 596 -27.75 -0.35 -5.27
CA LEU A 596 -27.93 0.84 -6.10
C LEU A 596 -29.39 1.32 -6.03
N ASN A 597 -29.63 2.52 -5.48
CA ASN A 597 -30.98 3.06 -5.29
C ASN A 597 -31.34 4.19 -6.27
N ALA A 598 -32.62 4.59 -6.24
CA ALA A 598 -33.21 5.56 -7.14
C ALA A 598 -32.37 6.85 -7.30
N GLY A 599 -32.09 7.19 -8.56
CA GLY A 599 -31.28 8.35 -8.94
C GLY A 599 -29.77 8.09 -9.05
N ALA A 600 -29.26 7.00 -8.48
CA ALA A 600 -27.84 6.67 -8.54
C ALA A 600 -27.46 6.02 -9.88
N THR A 601 -26.19 6.21 -10.29
CA THR A 601 -25.65 5.71 -11.56
C THR A 601 -24.30 5.02 -11.35
N ILE A 602 -24.12 3.83 -11.93
CA ILE A 602 -22.81 3.20 -12.13
C ILE A 602 -22.46 3.26 -13.61
N SER A 603 -21.32 3.84 -13.96
CA SER A 603 -20.91 4.03 -15.36
C SER A 603 -19.44 3.71 -15.61
N SER A 604 -19.10 3.01 -16.69
CA SER A 604 -17.69 2.73 -17.04
C SER A 604 -16.91 2.03 -15.91
N CYS A 605 -17.52 1.10 -15.17
CA CYS A 605 -16.90 0.40 -14.06
C CYS A 605 -16.72 -1.09 -14.38
N TYR A 606 -15.77 -1.76 -13.70
CA TYR A 606 -15.60 -3.21 -13.89
C TYR A 606 -15.25 -4.00 -12.63
N ASN A 607 -15.68 -5.26 -12.60
CA ASN A 607 -15.31 -6.21 -11.57
C ASN A 607 -14.58 -7.42 -12.17
N ALA A 608 -13.43 -7.75 -11.60
CA ALA A 608 -12.71 -9.00 -11.85
C ALA A 608 -12.52 -9.83 -10.56
N GLY A 609 -12.95 -9.32 -9.40
CA GLY A 609 -12.96 -10.07 -8.15
C GLY A 609 -14.11 -11.09 -8.10
N LYS A 610 -13.95 -12.19 -7.36
CA LYS A 610 -15.06 -13.10 -7.08
C LYS A 610 -16.13 -12.38 -6.25
N VAL A 611 -17.41 -12.56 -6.58
CA VAL A 611 -18.56 -12.10 -5.78
C VAL A 611 -19.38 -13.30 -5.34
N GLY A 612 -19.36 -13.59 -4.04
CA GLY A 612 -20.16 -14.64 -3.40
C GLY A 612 -21.14 -14.02 -2.40
N ALA A 613 -22.43 -14.29 -2.56
CA ALA A 613 -23.46 -13.80 -1.66
C ALA A 613 -24.38 -14.94 -1.22
N LYS A 614 -25.02 -14.82 -0.07
CA LYS A 614 -26.08 -15.78 0.31
C LYS A 614 -27.39 -15.50 -0.40
N TRP A 615 -27.70 -14.22 -0.65
CA TRP A 615 -28.91 -13.79 -1.37
C TRP A 615 -28.52 -13.32 -2.78
N ASN A 616 -28.71 -12.03 -3.09
CA ASN A 616 -28.44 -11.50 -4.42
C ASN A 616 -26.95 -11.27 -4.64
N SER A 617 -26.40 -11.87 -5.69
CA SER A 617 -24.99 -11.77 -6.08
C SER A 617 -24.90 -11.20 -7.48
N GLY A 618 -24.19 -10.08 -7.64
CA GLY A 618 -24.09 -9.38 -8.92
C GLY A 618 -22.67 -8.93 -9.25
N GLY A 619 -22.23 -9.13 -10.50
CA GLY A 619 -20.90 -8.70 -10.92
C GLY A 619 -20.66 -7.20 -10.80
N ILE A 620 -21.67 -6.37 -11.03
CA ILE A 620 -21.63 -4.92 -10.81
C ILE A 620 -22.45 -4.55 -9.58
N ALA A 621 -23.72 -4.95 -9.51
CA ALA A 621 -24.62 -4.55 -8.42
C ALA A 621 -25.33 -5.76 -7.78
N GLY A 622 -25.28 -5.89 -6.45
CA GLY A 622 -26.07 -6.93 -5.76
C GLY A 622 -27.57 -6.71 -5.98
N GLN A 623 -28.01 -5.47 -5.77
CA GLN A 623 -29.36 -5.01 -6.07
C GLN A 623 -29.32 -3.67 -6.82
N SER A 624 -30.21 -3.49 -7.81
CA SER A 624 -30.45 -2.19 -8.46
C SER A 624 -31.96 -1.86 -8.50
N THR A 625 -32.33 -0.71 -7.94
CA THR A 625 -33.74 -0.28 -7.77
C THR A 625 -33.90 1.17 -8.25
N ASP A 626 -34.67 1.34 -9.34
CA ASP A 626 -34.96 2.61 -10.03
C ASP A 626 -33.71 3.43 -10.41
N ALA A 627 -32.63 2.72 -10.72
CA ALA A 627 -31.27 3.23 -10.93
C ALA A 627 -30.67 2.77 -12.27
N GLU A 628 -29.52 3.34 -12.66
CA GLU A 628 -28.85 3.06 -13.94
C GLU A 628 -27.49 2.38 -13.79
N ILE A 629 -27.27 1.32 -14.58
CA ILE A 629 -25.97 0.68 -14.79
C ILE A 629 -25.66 0.75 -16.29
N ILE A 630 -24.65 1.52 -16.68
CA ILE A 630 -24.31 1.77 -18.09
C ILE A 630 -22.84 1.49 -18.38
N ALA A 631 -22.57 0.84 -19.51
CA ALA A 631 -21.21 0.58 -19.98
C ALA A 631 -20.27 -0.02 -18.91
N CYS A 632 -20.72 -1.07 -18.20
CA CYS A 632 -19.95 -1.75 -17.17
C CYS A 632 -19.67 -3.20 -17.56
N HIS A 633 -18.62 -3.83 -17.00
CA HIS A 633 -18.35 -5.24 -17.26
C HIS A 633 -17.91 -6.08 -16.06
N ASN A 634 -18.18 -7.37 -16.12
CA ASN A 634 -17.78 -8.32 -15.09
C ASN A 634 -17.08 -9.57 -15.66
N ASP A 635 -15.82 -9.73 -15.24
CA ASP A 635 -14.99 -10.91 -15.52
C ASP A 635 -14.97 -11.87 -14.32
N GLY A 636 -15.35 -11.38 -13.13
CA GLY A 636 -15.35 -12.12 -11.89
C GLY A 636 -16.38 -13.25 -11.84
N LEU A 637 -16.02 -14.34 -11.16
CA LEU A 637 -16.92 -15.45 -10.79
C LEU A 637 -18.02 -14.94 -9.84
N ILE A 638 -19.27 -15.25 -10.16
CA ILE A 638 -20.46 -14.91 -9.37
C ILE A 638 -21.05 -16.19 -8.77
N GLU A 639 -21.23 -16.21 -7.46
CA GLU A 639 -21.86 -17.31 -6.72
C GLU A 639 -23.02 -16.80 -5.85
N SER A 640 -24.14 -17.54 -5.82
CA SER A 640 -25.22 -17.38 -4.82
C SER A 640 -25.49 -18.70 -4.08
N GLN A 641 -25.64 -18.66 -2.76
CA GLN A 641 -25.56 -19.86 -1.90
C GLN A 641 -26.86 -20.16 -1.10
N THR A 642 -28.05 -19.96 -1.69
CA THR A 642 -29.33 -20.38 -1.06
C THR A 642 -30.43 -20.65 -2.08
N SER A 643 -31.20 -21.72 -1.86
CA SER A 643 -32.44 -22.01 -2.57
C SER A 643 -33.59 -21.09 -2.09
N GLY A 644 -34.14 -20.28 -2.99
CA GLY A 644 -35.19 -19.30 -2.67
C GLY A 644 -35.24 -18.11 -3.63
N TRP A 645 -35.70 -16.95 -3.15
CA TRP A 645 -35.67 -15.67 -3.88
C TRP A 645 -34.26 -15.04 -3.88
N ALA A 646 -33.28 -15.78 -4.39
CA ALA A 646 -31.88 -15.37 -4.48
C ALA A 646 -31.45 -15.33 -5.96
N GLY A 647 -31.00 -14.16 -6.43
CA GLY A 647 -30.54 -13.94 -7.80
C GLY A 647 -29.02 -13.92 -7.95
N ALA A 648 -28.48 -14.79 -8.79
CA ALA A 648 -27.09 -14.74 -9.27
C ALA A 648 -27.04 -14.17 -10.69
N GLY A 649 -26.49 -12.97 -10.85
CA GLY A 649 -26.47 -12.24 -12.11
C GLY A 649 -25.07 -11.79 -12.53
N GLY A 650 -24.71 -12.02 -13.79
CA GLY A 650 -23.41 -11.60 -14.33
C GLY A 650 -23.14 -10.09 -14.20
N ILE A 651 -24.18 -9.25 -14.28
CA ILE A 651 -24.14 -7.80 -13.99
C ILE A 651 -24.87 -7.46 -12.69
N CYS A 652 -26.09 -7.97 -12.49
CA CYS A 652 -26.95 -7.55 -11.37
C CYS A 652 -27.69 -8.72 -10.72
N GLY A 653 -27.60 -8.87 -9.39
CA GLY A 653 -28.29 -9.95 -8.66
C GLY A 653 -29.81 -9.80 -8.75
N PHE A 654 -30.35 -8.71 -8.19
CA PHE A 654 -31.76 -8.30 -8.33
C PHE A 654 -31.89 -7.00 -9.12
N HIS A 655 -32.77 -6.97 -10.13
CA HIS A 655 -32.94 -5.83 -11.02
C HIS A 655 -34.37 -5.27 -11.07
N LYS A 656 -34.46 -3.96 -10.83
CA LYS A 656 -35.64 -3.12 -11.06
C LYS A 656 -35.23 -1.73 -11.56
N GLY A 657 -34.50 -1.63 -12.67
CA GLY A 657 -33.90 -0.36 -13.14
C GLY A 657 -33.59 -0.33 -14.63
N THR A 658 -32.46 0.26 -15.01
CA THR A 658 -31.93 0.20 -16.38
C THR A 658 -30.52 -0.39 -16.37
N ILE A 659 -30.30 -1.42 -17.22
CA ILE A 659 -28.97 -1.91 -17.58
C ILE A 659 -28.78 -1.74 -19.08
N THR A 660 -27.76 -0.98 -19.48
CA THR A 660 -27.49 -0.65 -20.89
C THR A 660 -26.02 -0.84 -21.23
N ALA A 661 -25.75 -1.46 -22.38
CA ALA A 661 -24.39 -1.61 -22.92
C ALA A 661 -23.37 -2.26 -21.96
N CYS A 662 -23.81 -3.21 -21.12
CA CYS A 662 -22.94 -3.92 -20.18
C CYS A 662 -22.53 -5.30 -20.72
N TYR A 663 -21.45 -5.90 -20.22
CA TYR A 663 -21.12 -7.29 -20.58
C TYR A 663 -20.56 -8.15 -19.43
N HIS A 664 -20.74 -9.47 -19.53
CA HIS A 664 -20.22 -10.44 -18.56
C HIS A 664 -19.50 -11.62 -19.24
N ILE A 665 -18.27 -11.94 -18.80
CA ILE A 665 -17.49 -13.08 -19.33
C ILE A 665 -17.05 -14.10 -18.29
N GLY A 666 -17.22 -13.79 -17.00
CA GLY A 666 -16.99 -14.74 -15.91
C GLY A 666 -17.98 -15.91 -15.90
N GLN A 667 -17.89 -16.73 -14.85
CA GLN A 667 -18.88 -17.78 -14.58
C GLN A 667 -19.95 -17.27 -13.61
N VAL A 668 -21.17 -17.82 -13.71
CA VAL A 668 -22.26 -17.62 -12.75
C VAL A 668 -22.72 -18.97 -12.23
N THR A 669 -22.80 -19.14 -10.91
CA THR A 669 -23.34 -20.32 -10.25
C THR A 669 -24.33 -19.92 -9.16
N GLY A 670 -25.31 -20.79 -8.88
CA GLY A 670 -26.24 -20.60 -7.78
C GLY A 670 -27.31 -21.68 -7.69
N ASP A 671 -28.12 -21.62 -6.63
CA ASP A 671 -29.12 -22.65 -6.30
C ASP A 671 -30.56 -22.33 -6.78
N SER A 672 -30.79 -21.15 -7.38
CA SER A 672 -32.13 -20.67 -7.74
C SER A 672 -32.15 -19.82 -9.02
N ALA A 673 -32.30 -18.49 -8.94
CA ALA A 673 -32.44 -17.62 -10.10
C ALA A 673 -31.06 -17.24 -10.66
N ILE A 674 -30.64 -17.93 -11.73
CA ILE A 674 -29.36 -17.68 -12.41
C ILE A 674 -29.62 -17.02 -13.76
N GLY A 675 -28.90 -15.94 -14.07
CA GLY A 675 -28.88 -15.40 -15.41
C GLY A 675 -27.60 -14.65 -15.77
N ALA A 676 -27.27 -14.68 -17.06
CA ALA A 676 -25.98 -14.21 -17.55
C ALA A 676 -25.80 -12.69 -17.46
N ILE A 677 -26.89 -11.92 -17.40
CA ILE A 677 -26.87 -10.47 -17.10
C ILE A 677 -27.52 -10.19 -15.76
N VAL A 678 -28.72 -10.73 -15.52
CA VAL A 678 -29.49 -10.52 -14.28
C VAL A 678 -29.85 -11.86 -13.64
N GLY A 679 -29.82 -11.96 -12.31
CA GLY A 679 -30.34 -13.12 -11.59
C GLY A 679 -31.87 -13.11 -11.52
N GLU A 680 -32.42 -12.16 -10.76
CA GLU A 680 -33.84 -11.90 -10.63
C GLU A 680 -34.23 -10.56 -11.27
N HIS A 681 -35.17 -10.58 -12.22
CA HIS A 681 -35.68 -9.38 -12.89
C HIS A 681 -37.13 -9.12 -12.51
N ASN A 682 -37.38 -7.99 -11.84
CA ASN A 682 -38.73 -7.56 -11.46
C ASN A 682 -39.34 -6.63 -12.52
N SER A 683 -38.61 -5.56 -12.90
CA SER A 683 -39.05 -4.64 -13.96
C SER A 683 -37.90 -3.81 -14.54
N GLY A 684 -38.22 -2.89 -15.45
CA GLY A 684 -37.27 -2.00 -16.11
C GLY A 684 -36.67 -2.58 -17.39
N ASN A 685 -35.61 -1.96 -17.89
CA ASN A 685 -35.05 -2.24 -19.21
C ASN A 685 -33.66 -2.88 -19.12
N ILE A 686 -33.44 -3.94 -19.88
CA ILE A 686 -32.11 -4.54 -20.11
C ILE A 686 -31.85 -4.46 -21.61
N SER A 687 -30.87 -3.68 -22.05
CA SER A 687 -30.65 -3.43 -23.47
C SER A 687 -29.18 -3.41 -23.90
N TYR A 688 -28.93 -3.90 -25.11
CA TYR A 688 -27.62 -3.97 -25.75
C TYR A 688 -26.51 -4.61 -24.89
N CYS A 689 -26.87 -5.59 -24.05
CA CYS A 689 -25.95 -6.27 -23.15
C CYS A 689 -25.45 -7.61 -23.71
N TYR A 690 -24.20 -7.97 -23.41
CA TYR A 690 -23.55 -9.16 -23.97
C TYR A 690 -23.01 -10.12 -22.90
N TRP A 691 -22.95 -11.41 -23.20
CA TRP A 691 -22.38 -12.39 -22.28
C TRP A 691 -21.63 -13.52 -22.99
N ASN A 692 -20.71 -14.18 -22.29
CA ASN A 692 -19.95 -15.30 -22.84
C ASN A 692 -20.89 -16.41 -23.35
N GLY A 693 -20.60 -16.91 -24.56
CA GLY A 693 -21.33 -17.99 -25.21
C GLY A 693 -21.31 -19.30 -24.42
N ASP A 694 -20.17 -19.60 -23.78
CA ASP A 694 -19.89 -20.83 -23.02
C ASP A 694 -20.78 -21.02 -21.79
N LEU A 695 -21.53 -19.99 -21.38
CA LEU A 695 -22.63 -20.10 -20.42
C LEU A 695 -23.84 -20.79 -21.11
N GLU A 696 -23.66 -22.06 -21.49
CA GLU A 696 -24.72 -22.89 -22.05
C GLU A 696 -25.79 -23.21 -21.01
N GLY A 697 -27.06 -23.24 -21.43
CA GLY A 697 -28.21 -23.45 -20.54
C GLY A 697 -28.62 -22.26 -19.65
N ILE A 698 -27.73 -21.29 -19.40
CA ILE A 698 -28.05 -20.10 -18.60
C ILE A 698 -28.76 -19.04 -19.47
N PRO A 699 -29.98 -18.61 -19.12
CA PRO A 699 -30.68 -17.54 -19.84
C PRO A 699 -30.06 -16.17 -19.55
N ALA A 700 -30.42 -15.13 -20.32
CA ALA A 700 -30.02 -13.75 -20.01
C ALA A 700 -30.55 -13.27 -18.63
N GLY A 701 -31.68 -13.84 -18.20
CA GLY A 701 -32.20 -13.71 -16.83
C GLY A 701 -33.26 -12.62 -16.60
N GLY A 702 -34.24 -12.46 -17.50
CA GLY A 702 -35.37 -11.57 -17.18
C GLY A 702 -36.56 -11.59 -18.14
N GLY A 703 -37.77 -11.50 -17.59
CA GLY A 703 -39.05 -11.51 -18.33
C GLY A 703 -39.50 -10.15 -18.90
N GLY A 704 -38.57 -9.22 -19.12
CA GLY A 704 -38.84 -7.85 -19.60
C GLY A 704 -38.54 -7.63 -21.09
N SER A 705 -38.57 -6.36 -21.53
CA SER A 705 -38.18 -5.97 -22.89
C SER A 705 -36.67 -6.10 -23.10
N GLN A 706 -36.24 -7.11 -23.86
CA GLN A 706 -34.84 -7.40 -24.14
C GLN A 706 -34.42 -6.90 -25.53
N THR A 707 -34.09 -5.61 -25.66
CA THR A 707 -33.69 -5.04 -26.96
C THR A 707 -32.18 -5.15 -27.17
N GLY A 708 -31.75 -5.86 -28.22
CA GLY A 708 -30.34 -5.90 -28.64
C GLY A 708 -29.37 -6.68 -27.75
N ASN A 709 -29.87 -7.45 -26.77
CA ASN A 709 -29.05 -8.31 -25.92
C ASN A 709 -28.65 -9.58 -26.68
N ALA A 710 -27.39 -10.04 -26.57
CA ALA A 710 -26.91 -11.22 -27.28
C ALA A 710 -25.72 -11.93 -26.62
N LYS A 711 -25.61 -13.25 -26.83
CA LYS A 711 -24.35 -13.97 -26.59
C LYS A 711 -23.24 -13.42 -27.49
N PHE A 712 -22.04 -13.26 -26.95
CA PHE A 712 -20.84 -13.08 -27.77
C PHE A 712 -20.73 -14.25 -28.76
N GLY A 713 -20.44 -13.94 -30.03
CA GLY A 713 -20.46 -14.91 -31.13
C GLY A 713 -21.80 -15.02 -31.87
N ALA A 714 -22.93 -14.73 -31.22
CA ALA A 714 -24.22 -14.59 -31.90
C ALA A 714 -24.43 -13.15 -32.43
N ALA A 715 -23.99 -12.16 -31.66
CA ALA A 715 -23.77 -10.80 -32.12
C ALA A 715 -22.55 -10.19 -31.39
N TRP A 716 -22.19 -8.96 -31.77
CA TRP A 716 -21.06 -8.23 -31.17
C TRP A 716 -21.46 -6.75 -30.99
N PRO A 717 -21.04 -6.08 -29.90
CA PRO A 717 -21.28 -4.64 -29.72
C PRO A 717 -20.67 -3.82 -30.85
N GLN A 718 -21.38 -2.80 -31.33
CA GLN A 718 -20.93 -1.88 -32.39
C GLN A 718 -21.42 -0.46 -32.07
N PRO A 719 -20.71 0.62 -32.45
CA PRO A 719 -21.16 1.99 -32.18
C PRO A 719 -22.51 2.34 -32.83
N SER A 720 -22.92 1.59 -33.86
CA SER A 720 -24.20 1.72 -34.55
C SER A 720 -25.37 0.98 -33.88
N THR A 721 -25.12 0.06 -32.93
CA THR A 721 -26.21 -0.63 -32.22
C THR A 721 -26.74 0.20 -31.05
N HIS A 722 -25.85 0.90 -30.34
CA HIS A 722 -26.23 1.88 -29.31
C HIS A 722 -25.11 2.91 -29.10
N GLU A 723 -25.45 4.15 -28.76
CA GLU A 723 -24.41 5.20 -28.59
C GLU A 723 -23.49 4.94 -27.40
N ALA A 724 -23.94 4.22 -26.37
CA ALA A 724 -23.11 3.78 -25.24
C ALA A 724 -22.08 2.71 -25.61
N TRP A 725 -22.10 2.17 -26.84
CA TRP A 725 -21.04 1.35 -27.42
C TRP A 725 -20.09 2.15 -28.33
N ARG A 726 -20.17 3.48 -28.37
CA ARG A 726 -19.13 4.30 -29.00
C ARG A 726 -17.78 4.08 -28.32
N THR A 727 -16.74 4.25 -29.12
CA THR A 727 -15.33 4.19 -28.70
C THR A 727 -14.71 5.58 -28.63
N THR A 728 -13.55 5.71 -28.00
CA THR A 728 -12.77 6.96 -27.97
C THR A 728 -12.31 7.42 -29.37
N ALA A 729 -12.29 6.52 -30.36
CA ALA A 729 -12.10 6.85 -31.78
C ALA A 729 -13.35 7.47 -32.42
N ASP A 730 -14.55 7.16 -31.93
CA ASP A 730 -15.81 7.78 -32.38
C ASP A 730 -16.02 9.16 -31.74
N THR A 731 -15.81 9.27 -30.41
CA THR A 731 -15.94 10.53 -29.66
C THR A 731 -15.02 10.56 -28.43
N PRO A 732 -14.38 11.70 -28.07
CA PRO A 732 -13.48 11.77 -26.91
C PRO A 732 -14.10 11.48 -25.53
N ALA A 733 -15.44 11.51 -25.40
CA ALA A 733 -16.17 11.27 -24.16
C ALA A 733 -16.83 9.88 -24.09
N ALA A 734 -16.42 8.95 -24.96
CA ALA A 734 -16.96 7.60 -25.02
C ALA A 734 -16.52 6.69 -23.86
N TYR A 735 -17.33 5.68 -23.54
CA TYR A 735 -17.06 4.75 -22.45
C TYR A 735 -16.01 3.67 -22.75
N TRP A 736 -15.81 3.33 -24.03
CA TRP A 736 -14.96 2.21 -24.47
C TRP A 736 -13.73 2.70 -25.24
N ARG A 737 -12.57 2.04 -25.07
CA ARG A 737 -11.37 2.25 -25.91
C ARG A 737 -11.45 1.42 -27.19
N THR A 738 -11.94 0.19 -27.06
CA THR A 738 -12.14 -0.75 -28.16
C THR A 738 -13.33 -1.66 -27.83
N LEU A 739 -14.03 -2.15 -28.85
CA LEU A 739 -15.08 -3.15 -28.68
C LEU A 739 -14.57 -4.59 -28.85
N GLY A 740 -13.28 -4.78 -29.17
CA GLY A 740 -12.74 -6.09 -29.48
C GLY A 740 -13.40 -6.72 -30.72
N SER A 741 -13.25 -8.04 -30.86
CA SER A 741 -13.90 -8.84 -31.91
C SER A 741 -13.91 -10.32 -31.54
N ALA A 742 -14.73 -11.13 -32.22
CA ALA A 742 -14.65 -12.58 -32.12
C ALA A 742 -13.22 -13.07 -32.43
N GLY A 743 -12.59 -13.77 -31.47
CA GLY A 743 -11.18 -14.20 -31.55
C GLY A 743 -10.13 -13.11 -31.32
N GLY A 744 -10.52 -11.84 -31.15
CA GLY A 744 -9.64 -10.68 -30.93
C GLY A 744 -9.73 -10.05 -29.54
N GLY A 745 -10.49 -10.65 -28.61
CA GLY A 745 -10.72 -10.14 -27.26
C GLY A 745 -12.05 -9.38 -27.10
N TYR A 746 -12.41 -9.11 -25.86
CA TYR A 746 -13.66 -8.45 -25.46
C TYR A 746 -13.54 -6.90 -25.45
N PRO A 747 -14.65 -6.14 -25.35
CA PRO A 747 -14.60 -4.68 -25.23
C PRO A 747 -13.77 -4.23 -24.03
N LYS A 748 -12.95 -3.19 -24.17
CA LYS A 748 -12.18 -2.58 -23.07
C LYS A 748 -12.63 -1.15 -22.81
N LEU A 749 -12.74 -0.76 -21.55
CA LEU A 749 -13.16 0.59 -21.16
C LEU A 749 -12.13 1.64 -21.61
N ALA A 750 -12.58 2.89 -21.75
CA ALA A 750 -11.75 4.00 -22.26
C ALA A 750 -10.48 4.25 -21.43
N TRP A 751 -10.56 4.00 -20.12
CA TRP A 751 -9.52 4.23 -19.12
C TRP A 751 -8.82 2.93 -18.66
N GLU A 752 -9.38 1.77 -18.99
CA GLU A 752 -8.81 0.45 -18.72
C GLU A 752 -7.68 0.19 -19.72
N LYS A 753 -6.51 -0.25 -19.23
CA LYS A 753 -5.26 -0.32 -20.01
C LYS A 753 -5.03 -1.70 -20.65
#